data_AF-A0A3M7P090-F1
#
_entry.id   AF-A0A3M7P090-F1
#
_cell.length_a   1.000
_cell.length_b   1.000
_cell.length_c   1.000
_cell.angle_alpha   90.00
_cell.angle_beta   90.00
_cell.angle_gamma   90.00
#
_symmetry.space_group_name_H-M   'P 1'
#
loop_
_entity.id
_entity.type
_entity.pdbx_description
1 polymer ?
#
loop_
_entity_poly.entity_id
_entity_poly.type
_entity_poly.pdbx_seq_one_letter_code
_entity_poly.pdbx_strand_id
1 'polypeptide(L)'
;MPPQDGAGGAVLTSPVSQPRVEQPGQPGQPEQPEQPAQPAQQQVLEEFSEVEDDPARFREGIAAYAPFVAGTHLPEAFRDFDEHCENAASPTFLLLAIKCLPTWFKKAKPKKADKPDPSARSFSKSEEDVTWLLELIRDYIKFTRAPLTHEQPATVVEEVTAICRSGKIEIHVLASLEILLELFKRIDPLPTSGDGDDEHIAATNTIATLEGLASGSDSAAISVTAAKALVSAFGQLFTCRPKAAVFAFQSLVNVASTICKFPAARIEAMRILSRLRSTASGMIYLDSDPDCRYVATMLCRTNESATLLQESTKAQRQSARSSIWSSDTESADSEWMFDDEQSKVLISLEPSPNMIVVKSLDPRDGTRFRLDITAWLIQATACLQSDTEWETYSYILVHLSSQLANIKLFRNSLSAVATLRRVLHEQIVNETVKAPPAGSGLTRSDVALCLFTILTPLIAYATIDDADIDKTHWEKQLVQAFMAGMDDSKFDGTFRGCVHALSVCSLEMPDTVGREYPHILENMSKVTTKSHLSVHMMEFLCQVAMLPEVHKHFNAEEKRKVFAICTAVLNDRRDELLKQQEQQQEQPTNTGCNQAAKLPTPSRHGGVRRNRPPYRAQMMQDVGVPLYASALVYQAMISWFLSVRISERDELVREIMGRLIWRDKQNEPVTDQQAEVFRDLMLRTAYSDLGDTRPDAEFESAIAGGEDGARMENSQGKVNSMSWLVGYSIVTLQTAGHTGRTQIIKRQASGTTYAVYQQSTGPRPPHQASSGTMMDDSGPSIEMLPQHAILQLLATAMPMSPSEQPIPLPEDDPILSRAIRTFDRNPTIDSVKAGVLYVGPGQDQQDQILANQRGSASYESFLSLLGTKVSLKSPCGLLNPQGLNYPTDGEWTIAWCDRTTEIVFLVPTMMPPDPEGEQQRFSHVGNAYVNIIFNESGKPWKLDTLKTAFSYVNIVITPVDRTDSASDTIATAYDDDYYQVQVLTRGDIPNISPAADPKIVSARRLPRLVCIWAISACVFSQAWQHRNDKETHSPWRSRLIEIKKLRQHYSPDSSQQESQTRTAAATAMGAGRKAGPVVPGEEASDLISQLDFTRWTRR
;
A
#
# COMPACT_ATOMS: atom_id res chain seq x y z
N MET A 1 -21.66 -58.38 36.28
CA MET A 1 -22.16 -59.75 36.56
C MET A 1 -22.63 -60.37 35.23
N PRO A 2 -22.65 -61.72 35.10
CA PRO A 2 -22.79 -62.48 33.82
C PRO A 2 -24.27 -62.64 33.40
N PRO A 3 -24.67 -63.46 32.38
CA PRO A 3 -23.97 -64.43 31.49
C PRO A 3 -24.22 -64.15 29.97
N GLN A 4 -23.94 -64.95 28.92
CA GLN A 4 -23.04 -66.07 28.47
C GLN A 4 -23.17 -66.11 26.91
N ASP A 5 -22.45 -66.82 26.04
CA ASP A 5 -21.34 -67.80 26.05
C ASP A 5 -20.58 -67.64 24.68
N GLY A 6 -19.63 -68.44 24.19
CA GLY A 6 -18.96 -69.68 24.63
C GLY A 6 -17.77 -70.00 23.69
N ALA A 7 -17.01 -71.08 23.92
CA ALA A 7 -15.64 -71.22 23.37
C ALA A 7 -15.31 -72.55 22.64
N GLY A 8 -14.24 -72.53 21.83
CA GLY A 8 -13.52 -73.69 21.31
C GLY A 8 -12.02 -73.41 21.29
N GLY A 9 -11.19 -74.27 21.89
CA GLY A 9 -9.80 -73.96 22.27
C GLY A 9 -8.73 -74.89 21.70
N ALA A 10 -7.46 -74.49 21.87
CA ALA A 10 -6.26 -75.23 21.48
C ALA A 10 -5.72 -76.14 22.61
N VAL A 11 -4.66 -76.93 22.33
CA VAL A 11 -3.63 -77.33 23.32
C VAL A 11 -2.37 -77.88 22.61
N LEU A 12 -1.21 -77.78 23.27
CA LEU A 12 0.10 -78.28 22.79
C LEU A 12 0.34 -79.76 23.16
N THR A 13 1.27 -80.44 22.46
CA THR A 13 2.35 -81.27 23.08
C THR A 13 3.32 -81.86 22.03
N SER A 14 4.53 -82.23 22.46
CA SER A 14 5.52 -83.03 21.71
C SER A 14 5.79 -84.36 22.47
N PRO A 15 6.25 -85.46 21.82
CA PRO A 15 7.69 -85.78 21.85
C PRO A 15 8.29 -86.75 20.77
N VAL A 16 9.63 -86.70 20.59
CA VAL A 16 10.62 -87.84 20.48
C VAL A 16 10.62 -88.85 19.29
N SER A 17 11.65 -88.69 18.44
CA SER A 17 12.66 -89.68 17.92
C SER A 17 12.43 -90.80 16.86
N GLN A 18 13.35 -90.77 15.85
CA GLN A 18 13.96 -91.85 15.02
C GLN A 18 13.12 -92.60 13.97
N PRO A 19 13.69 -92.88 12.77
CA PRO A 19 14.47 -94.12 12.54
C PRO A 19 15.75 -93.96 11.65
N ARG A 20 16.37 -95.09 11.24
CA ARG A 20 17.57 -95.21 10.36
C ARG A 20 17.53 -96.53 9.58
N VAL A 21 17.88 -96.54 8.28
CA VAL A 21 18.42 -97.69 7.45
C VAL A 21 18.64 -97.22 5.99
N GLU A 22 19.42 -97.96 5.19
CA GLU A 22 19.96 -97.56 3.86
C GLU A 22 19.49 -98.45 2.68
N GLN A 23 19.20 -97.82 1.52
CA GLN A 23 19.36 -98.32 0.12
C GLN A 23 18.67 -99.66 -0.31
N PRO A 24 18.74 -100.12 -1.58
CA PRO A 24 19.19 -99.51 -2.87
C PRO A 24 18.12 -99.52 -4.01
N GLY A 25 18.41 -98.93 -5.19
CA GLY A 25 17.73 -99.30 -6.45
C GLY A 25 17.56 -98.22 -7.55
N GLN A 26 18.09 -98.48 -8.75
CA GLN A 26 17.92 -97.75 -10.02
C GLN A 26 16.64 -98.18 -10.80
N PRO A 27 16.30 -97.62 -11.99
CA PRO A 27 16.41 -96.24 -12.50
C PRO A 27 15.12 -95.75 -13.24
N GLY A 28 15.11 -94.51 -13.79
CA GLY A 28 14.22 -94.14 -14.91
C GLY A 28 13.88 -92.65 -15.04
N GLN A 29 14.34 -92.00 -16.13
CA GLN A 29 13.82 -90.70 -16.59
C GLN A 29 12.53 -90.91 -17.41
N PRO A 30 11.73 -89.84 -17.59
CA PRO A 30 11.67 -89.24 -18.93
C PRO A 30 11.94 -87.73 -18.93
N GLU A 31 12.33 -87.21 -20.09
CA GLU A 31 12.68 -85.81 -20.32
C GLU A 31 11.44 -84.94 -20.61
N GLN A 32 11.49 -83.66 -20.24
CA GLN A 32 10.69 -82.56 -20.81
C GLN A 32 11.54 -81.27 -20.84
N PRO A 33 11.20 -80.29 -21.71
CA PRO A 33 12.18 -79.81 -22.69
C PRO A 33 13.02 -78.59 -22.27
N GLU A 34 14.14 -78.44 -22.97
CA GLU A 34 15.02 -77.28 -22.88
C GLU A 34 14.31 -75.98 -23.26
N GLN A 35 14.45 -74.94 -22.43
CA GLN A 35 14.25 -73.55 -22.84
C GLN A 35 15.57 -73.03 -23.43
N PRO A 36 15.54 -72.17 -24.46
CA PRO A 36 16.75 -71.57 -25.01
C PRO A 36 17.42 -70.69 -23.94
N ALA A 37 18.71 -70.89 -23.71
CA ALA A 37 19.47 -70.11 -22.75
C ALA A 37 19.51 -68.63 -23.16
N GLN A 38 19.10 -67.74 -22.26
CA GLN A 38 19.32 -66.29 -22.42
C GLN A 38 20.83 -66.01 -22.46
N PRO A 39 21.30 -65.07 -23.30
CA PRO A 39 22.71 -64.68 -23.30
C PRO A 39 23.09 -64.06 -21.95
N ALA A 40 24.32 -64.31 -21.50
CA ALA A 40 24.77 -63.83 -20.20
C ALA A 40 24.80 -62.29 -20.18
N GLN A 41 24.11 -61.70 -19.18
CA GLN A 41 23.97 -60.26 -18.97
C GLN A 41 25.29 -59.48 -19.10
N GLN A 42 26.40 -60.03 -18.61
CA GLN A 42 27.74 -59.46 -18.77
C GLN A 42 28.23 -59.37 -20.23
N GLN A 43 28.00 -60.39 -21.07
CA GLN A 43 28.38 -60.33 -22.50
C GLN A 43 27.57 -59.25 -23.24
N VAL A 44 26.32 -59.04 -22.82
CA VAL A 44 25.44 -58.01 -23.38
C VAL A 44 25.89 -56.60 -22.96
N LEU A 45 26.36 -56.40 -21.72
CA LEU A 45 27.02 -55.16 -21.30
C LEU A 45 28.32 -54.89 -22.10
N GLU A 46 29.16 -55.92 -22.29
CA GLU A 46 30.40 -55.79 -23.07
C GLU A 46 30.10 -55.41 -24.51
N GLU A 47 29.17 -56.09 -25.19
CA GLU A 47 28.81 -55.77 -26.58
C GLU A 47 28.17 -54.37 -26.72
N PHE A 48 27.32 -53.93 -25.79
CA PHE A 48 26.80 -52.56 -25.83
C PHE A 48 27.89 -51.50 -25.59
N SER A 49 28.97 -51.81 -24.86
CA SER A 49 30.10 -50.89 -24.65
C SER A 49 30.93 -50.64 -25.91
N GLU A 50 30.88 -51.52 -26.91
CA GLU A 50 31.56 -51.34 -28.20
C GLU A 50 30.72 -50.56 -29.24
N VAL A 51 29.44 -50.29 -28.98
CA VAL A 51 28.44 -49.86 -29.99
C VAL A 51 27.91 -48.44 -29.71
N GLU A 52 28.79 -47.51 -29.31
CA GLU A 52 28.43 -46.08 -29.12
C GLU A 52 27.98 -45.39 -30.44
N ASP A 53 28.29 -45.98 -31.60
CA ASP A 53 28.33 -45.26 -32.89
C ASP A 53 27.45 -45.85 -34.02
N ASP A 54 26.81 -47.02 -33.83
CA ASP A 54 25.92 -47.68 -34.81
C ASP A 54 24.51 -48.00 -34.23
N PRO A 55 23.47 -47.21 -34.59
CA PRO A 55 22.09 -47.43 -34.14
C PRO A 55 21.43 -48.73 -34.62
N ALA A 56 21.90 -49.33 -35.70
CA ALA A 56 21.34 -50.58 -36.21
C ALA A 56 21.80 -51.76 -35.34
N ARG A 57 23.11 -51.89 -35.12
CA ARG A 57 23.68 -52.94 -34.25
C ARG A 57 23.21 -52.81 -32.79
N PHE A 58 23.04 -51.59 -32.27
CA PHE A 58 22.49 -51.38 -30.91
C PHE A 58 21.04 -51.90 -30.78
N ARG A 59 20.20 -51.63 -31.79
CA ARG A 59 18.82 -52.16 -31.84
C ARG A 59 18.77 -53.68 -31.99
N GLU A 60 19.64 -54.25 -32.82
CA GLU A 60 19.74 -55.70 -33.00
C GLU A 60 20.19 -56.38 -31.70
N GLY A 61 21.16 -55.82 -30.97
CA GLY A 61 21.56 -56.31 -29.64
C GLY A 61 20.43 -56.26 -28.60
N ILE A 62 19.67 -55.16 -28.56
CA ILE A 62 18.49 -55.06 -27.67
C ILE A 62 17.44 -56.10 -28.04
N ALA A 63 17.10 -56.24 -29.33
CA ALA A 63 16.11 -57.20 -29.80
C ALA A 63 16.53 -58.67 -29.59
N ALA A 64 17.84 -58.95 -29.61
CA ALA A 64 18.41 -60.26 -29.31
C ALA A 64 18.34 -60.62 -27.81
N TYR A 65 18.32 -59.63 -26.91
CA TYR A 65 18.09 -59.84 -25.48
C TYR A 65 16.60 -59.98 -25.16
N ALA A 66 15.78 -59.01 -25.57
CA ALA A 66 14.31 -59.11 -25.55
C ALA A 66 13.66 -58.14 -26.56
N PRO A 67 12.54 -58.51 -27.21
CA PRO A 67 11.90 -57.67 -28.21
C PRO A 67 11.27 -56.41 -27.58
N PHE A 68 11.92 -55.26 -27.76
CA PHE A 68 11.41 -53.95 -27.36
C PHE A 68 10.69 -53.25 -28.51
N VAL A 69 9.47 -52.79 -28.27
CA VAL A 69 8.70 -51.93 -29.17
C VAL A 69 8.43 -50.59 -28.47
N ALA A 70 9.06 -49.52 -28.97
CA ALA A 70 8.97 -48.19 -28.36
C ALA A 70 7.53 -47.69 -28.28
N GLY A 71 7.18 -47.02 -27.19
CA GLY A 71 5.82 -46.53 -26.94
C GLY A 71 4.81 -47.60 -26.53
N THR A 72 5.27 -48.78 -26.08
CA THR A 72 4.42 -49.84 -25.50
C THR A 72 4.76 -50.09 -24.03
N HIS A 73 5.43 -51.20 -23.70
CA HIS A 73 5.88 -51.52 -22.35
C HIS A 73 7.31 -52.09 -22.36
N LEU A 74 8.07 -51.84 -21.30
CA LEU A 74 9.38 -52.46 -21.10
C LEU A 74 9.20 -53.97 -20.79
N PRO A 75 9.82 -54.89 -21.54
CA PRO A 75 9.79 -56.33 -21.26
C PRO A 75 10.36 -56.66 -19.87
N GLU A 76 9.87 -57.72 -19.22
CA GLU A 76 10.28 -58.06 -17.85
C GLU A 76 11.79 -58.28 -17.71
N ALA A 77 12.45 -58.90 -18.68
CA ALA A 77 13.90 -59.10 -18.69
C ALA A 77 14.71 -57.79 -18.61
N PHE A 78 14.16 -56.67 -19.07
CA PHE A 78 14.80 -55.35 -18.93
C PHE A 78 14.47 -54.64 -17.61
N ARG A 79 13.50 -55.12 -16.83
CA ARG A 79 13.11 -54.47 -15.56
C ARG A 79 14.10 -54.71 -14.44
N ASP A 80 14.76 -55.87 -14.45
CA ASP A 80 15.65 -56.31 -13.36
C ASP A 80 17.14 -56.24 -13.79
N PHE A 81 17.39 -55.61 -14.96
CA PHE A 81 18.68 -55.65 -15.68
C PHE A 81 19.83 -54.91 -14.97
N ASP A 82 19.55 -53.89 -14.17
CA ASP A 82 20.57 -53.19 -13.37
C ASP A 82 20.62 -53.69 -11.90
N GLU A 83 19.70 -54.56 -11.45
CA GLU A 83 19.68 -55.05 -10.05
C GLU A 83 20.93 -55.87 -9.67
N HIS A 84 21.50 -56.59 -10.64
CA HIS A 84 22.64 -57.48 -10.42
C HIS A 84 24.00 -56.76 -10.54
N CYS A 85 24.01 -55.43 -10.71
CA CYS A 85 25.19 -54.61 -10.96
C CYS A 85 25.75 -53.91 -9.71
N GLU A 86 25.64 -54.53 -8.52
CA GLU A 86 26.13 -53.95 -7.24
C GLU A 86 27.66 -53.73 -7.18
N ASN A 87 28.44 -54.34 -8.07
CA ASN A 87 29.89 -54.17 -8.12
C ASN A 87 30.29 -53.07 -9.13
N ALA A 88 30.85 -51.96 -8.62
CA ALA A 88 31.14 -50.71 -9.34
C ALA A 88 32.28 -50.77 -10.39
N ALA A 89 32.35 -51.82 -11.21
CA ALA A 89 33.37 -52.02 -12.25
C ALA A 89 32.82 -52.03 -13.69
N SER A 90 31.51 -52.17 -13.88
CA SER A 90 30.85 -52.23 -15.19
C SER A 90 29.75 -51.16 -15.33
N PRO A 91 29.68 -50.41 -16.45
CA PRO A 91 28.66 -49.39 -16.66
C PRO A 91 27.28 -50.02 -16.84
N THR A 92 26.31 -49.59 -16.03
CA THR A 92 24.90 -50.03 -16.10
C THR A 92 24.24 -49.71 -17.45
N PHE A 93 23.18 -50.45 -17.79
CA PHE A 93 22.50 -50.34 -19.08
C PHE A 93 22.01 -48.92 -19.37
N LEU A 94 21.46 -48.27 -18.36
CA LEU A 94 21.02 -46.87 -18.45
C LEU A 94 22.19 -45.93 -18.82
N LEU A 95 23.38 -46.10 -18.24
CA LEU A 95 24.55 -45.28 -18.58
C LEU A 95 25.06 -45.54 -20.01
N LEU A 96 25.00 -46.79 -20.50
CA LEU A 96 25.35 -47.13 -21.87
C LEU A 96 24.38 -46.50 -22.89
N ALA A 97 23.07 -46.55 -22.62
CA ALA A 97 22.06 -45.90 -23.44
C ALA A 97 22.21 -44.36 -23.48
N ILE A 98 22.56 -43.73 -22.35
CA ILE A 98 22.80 -42.28 -22.28
C ILE A 98 24.06 -41.87 -23.06
N LYS A 99 25.15 -42.64 -23.02
CA LYS A 99 26.37 -42.34 -23.80
C LYS A 99 26.15 -42.29 -25.31
N CYS A 100 25.23 -43.11 -25.82
CA CYS A 100 24.82 -43.09 -27.23
C CYS A 100 24.04 -41.81 -27.61
N LEU A 101 23.42 -41.14 -26.63
CA LEU A 101 22.53 -40.01 -26.86
C LEU A 101 23.25 -38.80 -27.52
N PRO A 102 24.39 -38.27 -27.03
CA PRO A 102 25.09 -37.17 -27.68
C PRO A 102 25.76 -37.53 -29.00
N THR A 103 26.16 -38.78 -29.25
CA THR A 103 26.74 -39.18 -30.55
C THR A 103 25.65 -39.27 -31.62
N TRP A 104 24.51 -39.90 -31.31
CA TRP A 104 23.40 -40.04 -32.26
C TRP A 104 22.70 -38.70 -32.52
N PHE A 105 22.50 -37.88 -31.47
CA PHE A 105 21.95 -36.53 -31.62
C PHE A 105 22.81 -35.61 -32.50
N LYS A 106 24.15 -35.72 -32.45
CA LYS A 106 25.06 -35.00 -33.37
C LYS A 106 24.98 -35.50 -34.82
N LYS A 107 24.61 -36.76 -35.04
CA LYS A 107 24.42 -37.38 -36.36
C LYS A 107 23.05 -37.03 -36.99
N ALA A 108 22.01 -36.85 -36.17
CA ALA A 108 20.68 -36.43 -36.61
C ALA A 108 20.72 -35.02 -37.25
N LYS A 109 20.43 -34.95 -38.54
CA LYS A 109 20.37 -33.68 -39.30
C LYS A 109 18.97 -33.52 -39.87
N PRO A 110 18.28 -32.38 -39.63
CA PRO A 110 16.93 -32.18 -40.12
C PRO A 110 16.89 -32.31 -41.65
N LYS A 111 16.02 -33.20 -42.11
CA LYS A 111 15.72 -33.45 -43.53
C LYS A 111 15.47 -32.13 -44.28
N LYS A 112 16.26 -31.81 -45.31
CA LYS A 112 15.99 -30.66 -46.18
C LYS A 112 14.67 -30.89 -46.91
N ALA A 113 13.72 -29.96 -46.76
CA ALA A 113 12.38 -30.10 -47.31
C ALA A 113 12.31 -29.66 -48.78
N ASP A 114 12.56 -30.60 -49.70
CA ASP A 114 12.18 -30.45 -51.10
C ASP A 114 10.69 -30.79 -51.28
N LYS A 115 9.87 -29.73 -51.36
CA LYS A 115 8.39 -29.69 -51.46
C LYS A 115 7.61 -30.11 -50.20
N PRO A 116 6.48 -29.42 -49.90
CA PRO A 116 5.54 -29.83 -48.87
C PRO A 116 4.48 -30.78 -49.44
N ASP A 117 4.36 -31.97 -48.88
CA ASP A 117 3.22 -32.88 -49.09
C ASP A 117 2.56 -33.12 -47.71
N PRO A 118 1.30 -32.71 -47.48
CA PRO A 118 0.80 -32.46 -46.12
C PRO A 118 0.39 -33.73 -45.35
N SER A 119 0.36 -34.91 -45.99
CA SER A 119 -0.22 -36.13 -45.41
C SER A 119 0.77 -37.12 -44.77
N ALA A 120 2.08 -36.80 -44.72
CA ALA A 120 3.06 -37.67 -44.07
C ALA A 120 4.22 -36.89 -43.43
N ARG A 121 4.33 -36.96 -42.09
CA ARG A 121 5.56 -36.58 -41.37
C ARG A 121 6.64 -37.64 -41.60
N SER A 122 7.23 -37.67 -42.79
CA SER A 122 8.36 -38.57 -43.06
C SER A 122 9.64 -38.00 -42.45
N PHE A 123 10.01 -38.51 -41.28
CA PHE A 123 11.29 -38.22 -40.63
C PHE A 123 12.47 -38.70 -41.50
N SER A 124 13.70 -38.37 -41.11
CA SER A 124 14.88 -39.11 -41.59
C SER A 124 15.21 -40.25 -40.62
N LYS A 125 15.81 -41.35 -41.11
CA LYS A 125 16.03 -42.55 -40.28
C LYS A 125 16.79 -42.24 -38.98
N SER A 126 17.78 -41.35 -39.02
CA SER A 126 18.52 -40.90 -37.83
C SER A 126 17.71 -40.03 -36.85
N GLU A 127 16.59 -39.46 -37.27
CA GLU A 127 15.63 -38.80 -36.39
C GLU A 127 14.72 -39.82 -35.68
N GLU A 128 14.35 -40.90 -36.37
CA GLU A 128 13.62 -42.06 -35.82
C GLU A 128 14.51 -42.86 -34.85
N ASP A 129 15.80 -43.00 -35.15
CA ASP A 129 16.82 -43.62 -34.29
C ASP A 129 16.95 -42.86 -32.95
N VAL A 130 17.01 -41.52 -32.97
CA VAL A 130 17.07 -40.69 -31.75
C VAL A 130 15.74 -40.68 -30.99
N THR A 131 14.59 -40.62 -31.67
CA THR A 131 13.27 -40.67 -30.99
C THR A 131 13.12 -41.99 -30.22
N TRP A 132 13.45 -43.12 -30.87
CA TRP A 132 13.39 -44.45 -30.27
C TRP A 132 14.32 -44.62 -29.07
N LEU A 133 15.53 -44.02 -29.10
CA LEU A 133 16.45 -44.05 -27.96
C LEU A 133 15.94 -43.21 -26.78
N LEU A 134 15.31 -42.06 -27.03
CA LEU A 134 14.65 -41.26 -26.00
C LEU A 134 13.44 -42.00 -25.39
N GLU A 135 12.62 -42.65 -26.23
CA GLU A 135 11.50 -43.48 -25.76
C GLU A 135 11.97 -44.69 -24.96
N LEU A 136 13.04 -45.38 -25.39
CA LEU A 136 13.69 -46.45 -24.62
C LEU A 136 14.15 -45.95 -23.24
N ILE A 137 14.84 -44.81 -23.16
CA ILE A 137 15.33 -44.27 -21.88
C ILE A 137 14.17 -43.87 -20.96
N ARG A 138 13.12 -43.21 -21.52
CA ARG A 138 11.90 -42.86 -20.77
C ARG A 138 11.21 -44.11 -20.22
N ASP A 139 10.97 -45.09 -21.08
CA ASP A 139 10.23 -46.31 -20.73
C ASP A 139 11.06 -47.22 -19.80
N TYR A 140 12.40 -47.20 -19.90
CA TYR A 140 13.30 -47.83 -18.95
C TYR A 140 13.21 -47.20 -17.55
N ILE A 141 13.39 -45.87 -17.45
CA ILE A 141 13.27 -45.12 -16.18
C ILE A 141 11.89 -45.33 -15.54
N LYS A 142 10.83 -45.42 -16.36
CA LYS A 142 9.46 -45.67 -15.90
C LYS A 142 9.25 -47.07 -15.31
N PHE A 143 9.80 -48.12 -15.94
CA PHE A 143 9.40 -49.51 -15.66
C PHE A 143 10.49 -50.40 -15.03
N THR A 144 11.75 -49.96 -14.93
CA THR A 144 12.82 -50.71 -14.23
C THR A 144 12.52 -50.84 -12.73
N ARG A 145 12.91 -51.96 -12.10
CA ARG A 145 12.80 -52.21 -10.65
C ARG A 145 14.04 -51.74 -9.89
N ALA A 146 15.21 -51.75 -10.54
CA ALA A 146 16.49 -51.43 -9.92
C ALA A 146 16.53 -50.02 -9.29
N PRO A 147 17.20 -49.85 -8.13
CA PRO A 147 17.46 -48.53 -7.55
C PRO A 147 18.45 -47.76 -8.44
N LEU A 148 18.20 -46.46 -8.66
CA LEU A 148 19.11 -45.62 -9.43
C LEU A 148 20.34 -45.24 -8.58
N THR A 149 21.54 -45.58 -9.06
CA THR A 149 22.80 -45.24 -8.39
C THR A 149 23.24 -43.82 -8.74
N HIS A 150 23.93 -43.12 -7.81
CA HIS A 150 24.18 -41.67 -7.85
C HIS A 150 24.67 -41.10 -9.20
N GLU A 151 25.51 -41.84 -9.95
CA GLU A 151 26.01 -41.39 -11.25
C GLU A 151 24.93 -41.35 -12.34
N GLN A 152 24.01 -42.32 -12.40
CA GLN A 152 23.08 -42.44 -13.53
C GLN A 152 22.14 -41.23 -13.66
N PRO A 153 21.43 -40.78 -12.59
CA PRO A 153 20.54 -39.61 -12.68
C PRO A 153 21.27 -38.31 -13.02
N ALA A 154 22.50 -38.13 -12.53
CA ALA A 154 23.30 -36.94 -12.85
C ALA A 154 23.61 -36.89 -14.35
N THR A 155 24.06 -38.02 -14.93
CA THR A 155 24.35 -38.11 -16.37
C THR A 155 23.07 -38.04 -17.23
N VAL A 156 21.94 -38.61 -16.78
CA VAL A 156 20.62 -38.39 -17.43
C VAL A 156 20.35 -36.90 -17.51
N VAL A 157 20.38 -36.20 -16.37
CA VAL A 157 19.99 -34.78 -16.31
C VAL A 157 20.93 -33.92 -17.16
N GLU A 158 22.25 -34.16 -17.17
CA GLU A 158 23.19 -33.38 -17.97
C GLU A 158 22.94 -33.52 -19.49
N GLU A 159 22.95 -34.75 -20.02
CA GLU A 159 22.81 -35.00 -21.47
C GLU A 159 21.41 -34.68 -21.99
N VAL A 160 20.36 -35.03 -21.23
CA VAL A 160 18.97 -34.72 -21.61
C VAL A 160 18.73 -33.21 -21.56
N THR A 161 19.33 -32.48 -20.61
CA THR A 161 19.30 -31.02 -20.64
C THR A 161 20.05 -30.46 -21.85
N ALA A 162 21.21 -31.02 -22.20
CA ALA A 162 21.97 -30.59 -23.39
C ALA A 162 21.15 -30.70 -24.69
N ILE A 163 20.28 -31.72 -24.81
CA ILE A 163 19.30 -31.83 -25.90
C ILE A 163 18.19 -30.78 -25.79
N CYS A 164 17.65 -30.50 -24.60
CA CYS A 164 16.72 -29.38 -24.42
C CYS A 164 17.33 -28.02 -24.85
N ARG A 165 18.63 -27.80 -24.60
CA ARG A 165 19.35 -26.57 -25.02
C ARG A 165 19.64 -26.51 -26.52
N SER A 166 20.07 -27.62 -27.12
CA SER A 166 20.60 -27.66 -28.50
C SER A 166 19.64 -28.26 -29.54
N GLY A 167 18.47 -28.72 -29.09
CA GLY A 167 17.41 -29.35 -29.86
C GLY A 167 17.07 -28.58 -31.14
N LYS A 168 17.12 -29.27 -32.29
CA LYS A 168 16.61 -28.76 -33.57
C LYS A 168 15.18 -29.23 -33.88
N ILE A 169 14.77 -30.37 -33.32
CA ILE A 169 13.49 -31.03 -33.55
C ILE A 169 12.63 -30.92 -32.29
N GLU A 170 11.37 -30.50 -32.43
CA GLU A 170 10.45 -30.24 -31.30
C GLU A 170 10.11 -31.53 -30.53
N ILE A 171 9.98 -32.66 -31.22
CA ILE A 171 9.65 -33.97 -30.60
C ILE A 171 10.78 -34.48 -29.71
N HIS A 172 12.05 -34.36 -30.13
CA HIS A 172 13.19 -34.76 -29.30
C HIS A 172 13.25 -33.94 -28.00
N VAL A 173 12.98 -32.63 -28.08
CA VAL A 173 12.92 -31.77 -26.88
C VAL A 173 11.76 -32.15 -25.96
N LEU A 174 10.59 -32.48 -26.49
CA LEU A 174 9.45 -32.94 -25.68
C LEU A 174 9.75 -34.26 -24.98
N ALA A 175 10.27 -35.26 -25.70
CA ALA A 175 10.69 -36.54 -25.10
C ALA A 175 11.80 -36.36 -24.06
N SER A 176 12.74 -35.42 -24.27
CA SER A 176 13.73 -35.04 -23.25
C SER A 176 13.10 -34.44 -21.99
N LEU A 177 12.09 -33.58 -22.12
CA LEU A 177 11.34 -33.05 -20.97
C LEU A 177 10.50 -34.13 -20.27
N GLU A 178 9.94 -35.09 -21.01
CA GLU A 178 9.28 -36.28 -20.44
C GLU A 178 10.25 -37.13 -19.61
N ILE A 179 11.47 -37.38 -20.09
CA ILE A 179 12.50 -38.13 -19.35
C ILE A 179 12.84 -37.42 -18.02
N LEU A 180 13.03 -36.10 -18.04
CA LEU A 180 13.29 -35.32 -16.81
C LEU A 180 12.13 -35.39 -15.82
N LEU A 181 10.88 -35.37 -16.30
CA LEU A 181 9.69 -35.51 -15.46
C LEU A 181 9.51 -36.94 -14.91
N GLU A 182 9.76 -37.98 -15.71
CA GLU A 182 9.63 -39.38 -15.27
C GLU A 182 10.75 -39.77 -14.29
N LEU A 183 11.96 -39.26 -14.48
CA LEU A 183 13.04 -39.35 -13.50
C LEU A 183 12.62 -38.71 -12.18
N PHE A 184 11.99 -37.53 -12.22
CA PHE A 184 11.48 -36.87 -11.01
C PHE A 184 10.38 -37.72 -10.32
N LYS A 185 9.42 -38.28 -11.07
CA LYS A 185 8.39 -39.19 -10.52
C LYS A 185 8.97 -40.45 -9.86
N ARG A 186 10.08 -40.98 -10.39
CA ARG A 186 10.74 -42.17 -9.83
C ARG A 186 11.45 -41.86 -8.51
N ILE A 187 11.98 -40.65 -8.38
CA ILE A 187 12.64 -40.16 -7.15
C ILE A 187 11.58 -39.73 -6.12
N ASP A 188 10.45 -39.18 -6.57
CA ASP A 188 9.30 -38.83 -5.72
C ASP A 188 7.95 -39.03 -6.44
N PRO A 189 7.11 -40.00 -6.02
CA PRO A 189 5.93 -40.43 -6.78
C PRO A 189 4.78 -39.40 -6.75
N LEU A 190 4.84 -38.44 -7.68
CA LEU A 190 3.71 -37.59 -8.05
C LEU A 190 2.56 -38.46 -8.61
N PRO A 191 1.29 -38.28 -8.18
CA PRO A 191 0.17 -39.02 -8.70
C PRO A 191 -0.08 -38.64 -10.16
N THR A 192 -0.32 -39.63 -11.00
CA THR A 192 -0.69 -39.43 -12.40
C THR A 192 -2.07 -38.78 -12.50
N SER A 193 -2.15 -37.65 -13.20
CA SER A 193 -3.42 -37.12 -13.70
C SER A 193 -4.08 -38.19 -14.59
N GLY A 194 -5.23 -38.70 -14.17
CA GLY A 194 -5.80 -39.94 -14.71
C GLY A 194 -6.39 -39.83 -16.11
N ASP A 195 -6.20 -40.90 -16.87
CA ASP A 195 -7.05 -41.35 -17.98
C ASP A 195 -6.93 -42.88 -18.01
N GLY A 196 -8.06 -43.60 -17.98
CA GLY A 196 -8.13 -45.07 -17.95
C GLY A 196 -8.39 -45.69 -16.56
N ASP A 197 -9.41 -46.54 -16.49
CA ASP A 197 -9.79 -47.33 -15.31
C ASP A 197 -8.96 -48.64 -15.16
N ASP A 198 -9.12 -49.31 -14.01
CA ASP A 198 -8.64 -50.66 -13.68
C ASP A 198 -7.11 -50.96 -13.72
N GLU A 199 -6.40 -50.70 -12.60
CA GLU A 199 -5.56 -51.74 -11.93
C GLU A 199 -5.11 -51.36 -10.50
N HIS A 200 -6.07 -51.20 -9.57
CA HIS A 200 -5.75 -51.12 -8.14
C HIS A 200 -5.78 -52.52 -7.47
N ILE A 201 -4.59 -53.14 -7.29
CA ILE A 201 -4.17 -54.02 -6.17
C ILE A 201 -2.78 -54.62 -6.52
N ALA A 202 -1.68 -54.04 -5.99
CA ALA A 202 -0.35 -54.67 -5.92
C ALA A 202 0.70 -53.80 -5.18
N ALA A 203 0.76 -52.50 -5.50
CA ALA A 203 1.94 -51.67 -5.29
C ALA A 203 2.28 -51.29 -3.82
N THR A 204 1.38 -51.50 -2.85
CA THR A 204 1.54 -50.97 -1.48
C THR A 204 2.52 -51.75 -0.59
N ASN A 205 2.83 -53.01 -0.91
CA ASN A 205 3.67 -53.85 -0.03
C ASN A 205 5.18 -53.82 -0.36
N THR A 206 5.59 -53.34 -1.54
CA THR A 206 7.00 -53.37 -1.99
C THR A 206 7.78 -52.10 -1.63
N ILE A 207 7.08 -51.00 -1.34
CA ILE A 207 7.69 -49.67 -1.10
C ILE A 207 8.40 -49.61 0.25
N ALA A 208 7.83 -50.24 1.28
CA ALA A 208 8.35 -50.23 2.66
C ALA A 208 9.70 -50.96 2.87
N THR A 209 10.22 -51.63 1.83
CA THR A 209 11.51 -52.36 1.87
C THR A 209 12.64 -51.68 1.11
N LEU A 210 12.38 -50.59 0.36
CA LEU A 210 13.38 -49.88 -0.44
C LEU A 210 13.90 -48.58 0.20
N GLU A 211 13.30 -48.11 1.29
CA GLU A 211 13.72 -46.89 2.02
C GLU A 211 15.08 -47.02 2.75
N GLY A 212 15.77 -48.17 2.66
CA GLY A 212 16.93 -48.51 3.48
C GLY A 212 18.33 -48.30 2.88
N LEU A 213 18.47 -47.99 1.59
CA LEU A 213 19.77 -48.09 0.88
C LEU A 213 20.22 -46.88 0.04
N ALA A 214 19.48 -45.77 0.06
CA ALA A 214 19.96 -44.47 -0.42
C ALA A 214 19.91 -43.46 0.72
N SER A 215 20.94 -42.63 0.90
CA SER A 215 20.87 -41.58 1.93
C SER A 215 19.90 -40.49 1.48
N GLY A 216 19.09 -39.97 2.41
CA GLY A 216 18.08 -38.94 2.08
C GLY A 216 18.67 -37.65 1.51
N SER A 217 19.97 -37.40 1.76
CA SER A 217 20.74 -36.29 1.19
C SER A 217 20.90 -36.41 -0.33
N ASP A 218 21.21 -37.61 -0.83
CA ASP A 218 21.64 -37.81 -2.22
C ASP A 218 20.45 -37.68 -3.18
N SER A 219 19.30 -38.24 -2.76
CA SER A 219 18.02 -38.13 -3.47
C SER A 219 17.54 -36.67 -3.62
N ALA A 220 17.73 -35.86 -2.57
CA ALA A 220 17.41 -34.44 -2.60
C ALA A 220 18.31 -33.64 -3.57
N ALA A 221 19.62 -33.92 -3.58
CA ALA A 221 20.59 -33.28 -4.49
C ALA A 221 20.27 -33.56 -5.97
N ILE A 222 19.88 -34.79 -6.31
CA ILE A 222 19.45 -35.15 -7.67
C ILE A 222 18.16 -34.40 -8.04
N SER A 223 17.17 -34.38 -7.13
CA SER A 223 15.89 -33.67 -7.35
C SER A 223 16.07 -32.16 -7.59
N VAL A 224 16.96 -31.52 -6.83
CA VAL A 224 17.36 -30.11 -7.03
C VAL A 224 18.04 -29.90 -8.39
N THR A 225 18.85 -30.85 -8.84
CA THR A 225 19.56 -30.77 -10.13
C THR A 225 18.58 -30.93 -11.31
N ALA A 226 17.61 -31.85 -11.21
CA ALA A 226 16.53 -32.02 -12.17
C ALA A 226 15.60 -30.78 -12.23
N ALA A 227 15.28 -30.17 -11.08
CA ALA A 227 14.53 -28.91 -11.04
C ALA A 227 15.29 -27.78 -11.76
N LYS A 228 16.59 -27.61 -11.49
CA LYS A 228 17.46 -26.63 -12.19
C LYS A 228 17.54 -26.86 -13.70
N ALA A 229 17.56 -28.12 -14.13
CA ALA A 229 17.48 -28.49 -15.54
C ALA A 229 16.16 -28.03 -16.19
N LEU A 230 15.01 -28.32 -15.56
CA LEU A 230 13.70 -27.88 -16.04
C LEU A 230 13.58 -26.35 -16.10
N VAL A 231 14.07 -25.64 -15.09
CA VAL A 231 14.15 -24.16 -15.06
C VAL A 231 15.02 -23.62 -16.21
N SER A 232 16.21 -24.20 -16.41
CA SER A 232 17.11 -23.85 -17.52
C SER A 232 16.50 -24.14 -18.89
N ALA A 233 15.75 -25.23 -19.03
CA ALA A 233 15.09 -25.60 -20.28
C ALA A 233 13.91 -24.68 -20.59
N PHE A 234 13.02 -24.41 -19.63
CA PHE A 234 11.91 -23.48 -19.78
C PHE A 234 12.40 -22.09 -20.25
N GLY A 235 13.42 -21.54 -19.59
CA GLY A 235 14.00 -20.24 -19.93
C GLY A 235 14.53 -20.14 -21.36
N GLN A 236 15.09 -21.21 -21.92
CA GLN A 236 15.63 -21.23 -23.29
C GLN A 236 14.56 -21.56 -24.34
N LEU A 237 13.56 -22.36 -23.99
CA LEU A 237 12.48 -22.76 -24.90
C LEU A 237 11.38 -21.70 -25.03
N PHE A 238 11.21 -20.81 -24.05
CA PHE A 238 10.13 -19.81 -24.01
C PHE A 238 9.99 -18.95 -25.28
N THR A 239 11.10 -18.45 -25.82
CA THR A 239 11.11 -17.67 -27.07
C THR A 239 11.21 -18.55 -28.32
N CYS A 240 11.89 -19.70 -28.23
CA CYS A 240 12.25 -20.53 -29.39
C CYS A 240 11.21 -21.61 -29.76
N ARG A 241 10.51 -22.20 -28.78
CA ARG A 241 9.54 -23.30 -28.94
C ARG A 241 8.43 -23.23 -27.87
N PRO A 242 7.35 -22.46 -28.12
CA PRO A 242 6.34 -22.20 -27.10
C PRO A 242 5.61 -23.45 -26.60
N LYS A 243 5.37 -24.48 -27.42
CA LYS A 243 4.74 -25.74 -26.96
C LYS A 243 5.58 -26.48 -25.93
N ALA A 244 6.88 -26.64 -26.19
CA ALA A 244 7.80 -27.30 -25.26
C ALA A 244 7.97 -26.49 -23.97
N ALA A 245 7.91 -25.16 -24.05
CA ALA A 245 7.87 -24.30 -22.87
C ALA A 245 6.56 -24.39 -22.08
N VAL A 246 5.38 -24.58 -22.70
CA VAL A 246 4.14 -24.87 -21.98
C VAL A 246 4.23 -26.21 -21.23
N PHE A 247 4.77 -27.26 -21.86
CA PHE A 247 4.99 -28.54 -21.18
C PHE A 247 5.98 -28.41 -20.01
N ALA A 248 7.13 -27.75 -20.22
CA ALA A 248 8.09 -27.49 -19.15
C ALA A 248 7.50 -26.67 -17.98
N PHE A 249 6.63 -25.69 -18.26
CA PHE A 249 5.89 -24.97 -17.23
C PHE A 249 4.94 -25.87 -16.43
N GLN A 250 4.18 -26.76 -17.10
CA GLN A 250 3.33 -27.74 -16.42
C GLN A 250 4.15 -28.67 -15.52
N SER A 251 5.30 -29.15 -15.99
CA SER A 251 6.25 -29.93 -15.18
C SER A 251 6.75 -29.13 -13.96
N LEU A 252 7.11 -27.85 -14.12
CA LEU A 252 7.54 -26.99 -13.01
C LEU A 252 6.43 -26.74 -11.98
N VAL A 253 5.18 -26.54 -12.41
CA VAL A 253 4.03 -26.40 -11.50
C VAL A 253 3.77 -27.69 -10.72
N ASN A 254 3.95 -28.86 -11.34
CA ASN A 254 3.85 -30.15 -10.66
C ASN A 254 4.99 -30.33 -9.64
N VAL A 255 6.23 -29.97 -9.98
CA VAL A 255 7.38 -30.01 -9.06
C VAL A 255 7.18 -29.07 -7.86
N ALA A 256 6.59 -27.89 -8.05
CA ALA A 256 6.35 -26.92 -6.97
C ALA A 256 5.19 -27.28 -6.02
N SER A 257 4.32 -28.23 -6.42
CA SER A 257 3.15 -28.66 -5.63
C SER A 257 3.50 -29.16 -4.23
N THR A 258 2.51 -29.18 -3.32
CA THR A 258 2.64 -29.78 -1.97
C THR A 258 2.75 -31.30 -1.98
N ILE A 259 2.80 -31.93 -3.15
CA ILE A 259 2.96 -33.37 -3.32
C ILE A 259 4.46 -33.74 -3.25
N CYS A 260 5.32 -32.86 -3.77
CA CYS A 260 6.77 -33.04 -3.73
C CYS A 260 7.29 -32.94 -2.28
N LYS A 261 8.06 -33.94 -1.86
CA LYS A 261 8.63 -34.07 -0.51
C LYS A 261 9.91 -33.26 -0.32
N PHE A 262 10.58 -32.86 -1.41
CA PHE A 262 11.89 -32.20 -1.38
C PHE A 262 11.76 -30.66 -1.41
N PRO A 263 11.96 -29.94 -0.28
CA PRO A 263 11.65 -28.51 -0.20
C PRO A 263 12.57 -27.66 -1.08
N ALA A 264 13.88 -27.95 -1.08
CA ALA A 264 14.85 -27.29 -1.95
C ALA A 264 14.49 -27.42 -3.46
N ALA A 265 14.00 -28.59 -3.91
CA ALA A 265 13.58 -28.78 -5.31
C ALA A 265 12.32 -27.99 -5.65
N ARG A 266 11.36 -27.89 -4.71
CA ARG A 266 10.18 -27.02 -4.82
C ARG A 266 10.59 -25.56 -4.93
N ILE A 267 11.52 -25.09 -4.09
CA ILE A 267 12.01 -23.70 -4.10
C ILE A 267 12.65 -23.35 -5.45
N GLU A 268 13.47 -24.21 -6.05
CA GLU A 268 14.05 -23.94 -7.39
C GLU A 268 12.97 -23.80 -8.47
N ALA A 269 11.89 -24.57 -8.43
CA ALA A 269 10.75 -24.41 -9.34
C ALA A 269 9.96 -23.12 -9.03
N MET A 270 9.70 -22.83 -7.74
CA MET A 270 9.01 -21.62 -7.30
C MET A 270 9.77 -20.33 -7.69
N ARG A 271 11.11 -20.36 -7.74
CA ARG A 271 11.97 -19.20 -8.12
C ARG A 271 11.68 -18.61 -9.49
N ILE A 272 11.40 -19.45 -10.49
CA ILE A 272 11.05 -18.96 -11.83
C ILE A 272 9.55 -18.67 -11.93
N LEU A 273 8.70 -19.52 -11.31
CA LEU A 273 7.25 -19.37 -11.34
C LEU A 273 6.79 -18.07 -10.65
N SER A 274 7.39 -17.69 -9.53
CA SER A 274 7.05 -16.47 -8.76
C SER A 274 7.46 -15.16 -9.45
N ARG A 275 8.47 -15.22 -10.34
CA ARG A 275 8.98 -14.08 -11.11
C ARG A 275 8.26 -13.85 -12.43
N LEU A 276 7.37 -14.75 -12.86
CA LEU A 276 6.55 -14.52 -14.06
C LEU A 276 5.63 -13.32 -13.86
N ARG A 277 5.58 -12.47 -14.89
CA ARG A 277 4.74 -11.27 -15.01
C ARG A 277 4.09 -11.25 -16.39
N SER A 278 3.06 -10.43 -16.55
CA SER A 278 2.48 -10.09 -17.84
C SER A 278 2.54 -8.59 -18.12
N THR A 279 2.66 -8.25 -19.40
CA THR A 279 2.60 -6.87 -19.88
C THR A 279 1.15 -6.43 -20.10
N ALA A 280 0.92 -5.14 -20.39
CA ALA A 280 -0.42 -4.61 -20.69
C ALA A 280 -1.08 -5.30 -21.90
N SER A 281 -0.27 -5.82 -22.85
CA SER A 281 -0.72 -6.61 -24.01
C SER A 281 -0.97 -8.10 -23.69
N GLY A 282 -0.67 -8.54 -22.47
CA GLY A 282 -0.84 -9.93 -22.01
C GLY A 282 0.29 -10.88 -22.41
N MET A 283 1.41 -10.37 -22.94
CA MET A 283 2.64 -11.14 -23.16
C MET A 283 3.35 -11.43 -21.84
N ILE A 284 4.02 -12.57 -21.72
CA ILE A 284 4.69 -12.99 -20.48
C ILE A 284 6.19 -12.63 -20.51
N TYR A 285 6.74 -12.20 -19.36
CA TYR A 285 8.16 -11.90 -19.15
C TYR A 285 8.61 -12.29 -17.72
N LEU A 286 9.92 -12.24 -17.43
CA LEU A 286 10.45 -12.40 -16.07
C LEU A 286 10.76 -11.05 -15.42
N ASP A 287 10.31 -10.90 -14.17
CA ASP A 287 10.73 -9.83 -13.28
C ASP A 287 12.19 -10.00 -12.86
N SER A 288 12.98 -8.93 -12.95
CA SER A 288 14.40 -8.94 -12.59
C SER A 288 14.63 -8.59 -11.12
N ASP A 289 13.79 -7.74 -10.54
CA ASP A 289 13.87 -7.31 -9.13
C ASP A 289 12.46 -7.14 -8.53
N PRO A 290 11.86 -8.21 -7.99
CA PRO A 290 10.48 -8.18 -7.54
C PRO A 290 10.33 -7.41 -6.22
N ASP A 291 9.38 -6.46 -6.17
CA ASP A 291 9.10 -5.58 -5.01
C ASP A 291 8.50 -6.35 -3.80
N CYS A 292 9.36 -7.13 -3.14
CA CYS A 292 9.04 -7.96 -1.98
C CYS A 292 10.20 -8.10 -0.97
N ARG A 293 11.34 -7.41 -1.19
CA ARG A 293 12.48 -7.34 -0.24
C ARG A 293 12.05 -6.89 1.16
N TYR A 294 11.02 -6.05 1.25
CA TYR A 294 10.46 -5.61 2.53
C TYR A 294 9.76 -6.76 3.27
N VAL A 295 9.05 -7.66 2.58
CA VAL A 295 8.42 -8.85 3.16
C VAL A 295 9.49 -9.86 3.59
N ALA A 296 10.51 -10.07 2.77
CA ALA A 296 11.68 -10.89 3.13
C ALA A 296 12.34 -10.38 4.43
N THR A 297 12.48 -9.07 4.57
CA THR A 297 13.02 -8.43 5.79
C THR A 297 12.14 -8.66 7.01
N MET A 298 10.81 -8.72 6.87
CA MET A 298 9.89 -9.03 8.00
C MET A 298 10.02 -10.48 8.48
N LEU A 299 10.37 -11.42 7.59
CA LEU A 299 10.60 -12.83 7.92
C LEU A 299 12.07 -13.18 8.17
N CYS A 300 12.93 -12.17 8.40
CA CYS A 300 14.37 -12.31 8.61
C CYS A 300 15.16 -12.98 7.45
N ARG A 301 14.63 -12.95 6.22
CA ARG A 301 15.18 -13.60 5.00
C ARG A 301 16.16 -12.74 4.19
N THR A 302 16.51 -11.53 4.66
CA THR A 302 17.60 -10.71 4.06
C THR A 302 18.83 -10.75 4.95
N ASN A 303 20.03 -10.65 4.36
CA ASN A 303 21.31 -10.76 5.09
C ASN A 303 21.45 -9.70 6.21
N GLU A 304 20.90 -8.50 5.98
CA GLU A 304 20.78 -7.42 6.97
C GLU A 304 19.88 -7.84 8.16
N SER A 305 18.71 -8.42 7.87
CA SER A 305 17.77 -8.85 8.93
C SER A 305 18.27 -10.05 9.75
N ALA A 306 18.92 -11.02 9.09
CA ALA A 306 19.48 -12.19 9.75
C ALA A 306 20.65 -11.83 10.68
N THR A 307 21.53 -10.91 10.27
CA THR A 307 22.63 -10.43 11.12
C THR A 307 22.12 -9.68 12.36
N LEU A 308 21.13 -8.81 12.22
CA LEU A 308 20.47 -8.14 13.36
C LEU A 308 19.79 -9.12 14.34
N LEU A 309 19.19 -10.20 13.84
CA LEU A 309 18.64 -11.28 14.68
C LEU A 309 19.75 -12.00 15.47
N GLN A 310 20.89 -12.28 14.83
CA GLN A 310 22.04 -12.87 15.51
C GLN A 310 22.67 -11.92 16.55
N GLU A 311 22.76 -10.62 16.27
CA GLU A 311 23.32 -9.64 17.22
C GLU A 311 22.43 -9.45 18.44
N SER A 312 21.12 -9.32 18.25
CA SER A 312 20.16 -9.19 19.36
C SER A 312 20.16 -10.42 20.26
N THR A 313 20.19 -11.63 19.69
CA THR A 313 20.31 -12.88 20.47
C THR A 313 21.67 -13.01 21.18
N LYS A 314 22.78 -12.60 20.55
CA LYS A 314 24.11 -12.52 21.21
C LYS A 314 24.11 -11.54 22.39
N ALA A 315 23.52 -10.34 22.23
CA ALA A 315 23.41 -9.34 23.30
C ALA A 315 22.51 -9.82 24.47
N GLN A 316 21.44 -10.55 24.18
CA GLN A 316 20.57 -11.13 25.20
C GLN A 316 21.25 -12.29 25.95
N ARG A 317 22.03 -13.15 25.26
CA ARG A 317 22.89 -14.17 25.88
C ARG A 317 23.97 -13.55 26.78
N GLN A 318 24.58 -12.43 26.39
CA GLN A 318 25.54 -11.71 27.24
C GLN A 318 24.91 -11.10 28.50
N SER A 319 23.65 -10.66 28.41
CA SER A 319 22.88 -10.11 29.54
C SER A 319 22.44 -11.17 30.56
N ALA A 320 22.45 -12.45 30.19
CA ALA A 320 21.95 -13.57 30.99
C ALA A 320 23.07 -14.46 31.61
N ARG A 321 24.27 -13.91 31.81
CA ARG A 321 25.44 -14.67 32.32
C ARG A 321 25.36 -15.00 33.82
N SER A 322 24.56 -16.00 34.19
CA SER A 322 24.65 -16.63 35.52
C SER A 322 24.26 -18.12 35.62
N SER A 323 24.38 -18.92 34.54
CA SER A 323 24.50 -20.39 34.66
C SER A 323 24.97 -21.10 33.37
N ILE A 324 25.99 -21.95 33.52
CA ILE A 324 26.24 -23.26 32.87
C ILE A 324 26.31 -23.33 31.31
N TRP A 325 27.31 -24.07 30.82
CA TRP A 325 27.40 -24.50 29.42
C TRP A 325 26.16 -25.30 28.99
N SER A 326 25.45 -24.82 27.98
CA SER A 326 24.67 -25.66 27.07
C SER A 326 25.33 -25.64 25.69
N SER A 327 25.17 -26.72 24.93
CA SER A 327 25.84 -26.92 23.64
C SER A 327 25.53 -25.82 22.63
N ASP A 328 26.48 -25.56 21.73
CA ASP A 328 26.21 -24.78 20.53
C ASP A 328 25.04 -25.43 19.77
N THR A 329 23.92 -24.74 19.79
CA THR A 329 22.86 -24.94 18.81
C THR A 329 23.33 -24.20 17.57
N GLU A 330 23.83 -24.96 16.61
CA GLU A 330 24.08 -24.49 15.26
C GLU A 330 22.84 -23.73 14.77
N SER A 331 23.04 -22.56 14.18
CA SER A 331 21.94 -21.87 13.51
C SER A 331 21.43 -22.79 12.41
N ALA A 332 20.13 -23.11 12.42
CA ALA A 332 19.53 -23.86 11.34
C ALA A 332 19.74 -23.09 10.04
N ASP A 333 20.64 -23.58 9.19
CA ASP A 333 20.99 -22.94 7.93
C ASP A 333 19.73 -22.86 7.07
N SER A 334 19.35 -21.63 6.73
CA SER A 334 18.13 -21.35 5.98
C SER A 334 18.32 -21.74 4.52
N GLU A 335 17.47 -22.63 3.99
CA GLU A 335 17.62 -23.18 2.63
C GLU A 335 17.60 -22.09 1.54
N TRP A 336 17.00 -20.93 1.86
CA TRP A 336 16.97 -19.78 0.99
C TRP A 336 17.05 -18.44 1.75
N MET A 337 17.66 -17.46 1.10
CA MET A 337 17.80 -16.06 1.50
C MET A 337 17.57 -15.19 0.26
N PHE A 338 16.92 -14.03 0.43
CA PHE A 338 16.45 -13.20 -0.70
C PHE A 338 17.60 -12.60 -1.53
N ASP A 339 18.63 -12.06 -0.88
CA ASP A 339 19.78 -11.42 -1.55
C ASP A 339 20.58 -12.44 -2.40
N ASP A 340 20.58 -13.71 -1.97
CA ASP A 340 21.18 -14.83 -2.70
C ASP A 340 20.43 -15.16 -4.00
N GLU A 341 19.15 -14.77 -4.14
CA GLU A 341 18.38 -15.01 -5.37
C GLU A 341 18.52 -13.89 -6.40
N GLN A 342 18.86 -12.67 -5.99
CA GLN A 342 19.20 -11.59 -6.91
C GLN A 342 20.51 -11.87 -7.66
N SER A 343 21.46 -12.57 -7.02
CA SER A 343 22.78 -12.86 -7.60
C SER A 343 22.86 -14.14 -8.47
N LYS A 344 21.92 -15.09 -8.33
CA LYS A 344 22.02 -16.43 -8.94
C LYS A 344 21.17 -16.65 -10.20
N VAL A 345 20.21 -15.76 -10.51
CA VAL A 345 19.31 -15.93 -11.68
C VAL A 345 19.90 -15.29 -12.94
N LEU A 346 20.56 -16.11 -13.77
CA LEU A 346 21.12 -15.69 -15.07
C LEU A 346 20.11 -15.67 -16.24
N ILE A 347 18.83 -15.98 -15.98
CA ILE A 347 17.79 -16.14 -17.01
C ILE A 347 16.94 -14.87 -17.08
N SER A 348 17.02 -14.16 -18.21
CA SER A 348 16.08 -13.10 -18.58
C SER A 348 15.13 -13.61 -19.66
N LEU A 349 13.83 -13.40 -19.50
CA LEU A 349 12.83 -13.64 -20.54
C LEU A 349 12.31 -12.31 -21.08
N GLU A 350 12.65 -12.00 -22.33
CA GLU A 350 12.02 -10.92 -23.08
C GLU A 350 10.55 -11.26 -23.44
N PRO A 351 9.65 -10.27 -23.55
CA PRO A 351 8.24 -10.52 -23.88
C PRO A 351 8.08 -11.25 -25.21
N SER A 352 7.51 -12.46 -25.16
CA SER A 352 7.32 -13.31 -26.35
C SER A 352 5.92 -13.10 -26.95
N PRO A 353 5.78 -12.65 -28.21
CA PRO A 353 4.48 -12.41 -28.85
C PRO A 353 3.66 -13.70 -29.12
N ASN A 354 4.29 -14.85 -28.89
CA ASN A 354 3.72 -16.19 -29.04
C ASN A 354 3.27 -16.80 -27.69
N MET A 355 3.52 -16.13 -26.55
CA MET A 355 3.18 -16.63 -25.20
C MET A 355 2.27 -15.64 -24.47
N ILE A 356 1.02 -16.02 -24.24
CA ILE A 356 -0.04 -15.13 -23.72
C ILE A 356 -0.79 -15.72 -22.53
N VAL A 357 -1.37 -14.84 -21.70
CA VAL A 357 -2.30 -15.21 -20.60
C VAL A 357 -3.77 -15.19 -21.06
N VAL A 358 -4.08 -14.32 -22.04
CA VAL A 358 -5.42 -13.81 -22.35
C VAL A 358 -6.34 -14.89 -22.97
N LYS A 359 -7.54 -15.07 -22.40
CA LYS A 359 -8.60 -15.97 -22.91
C LYS A 359 -9.24 -15.50 -24.23
N SER A 360 -9.20 -14.21 -24.53
CA SER A 360 -10.03 -13.55 -25.57
C SER A 360 -9.50 -13.65 -27.01
N LEU A 361 -8.42 -14.41 -27.26
CA LEU A 361 -7.88 -14.60 -28.61
C LEU A 361 -8.35 -15.94 -29.18
N ASP A 362 -8.77 -15.90 -30.45
CA ASP A 362 -9.43 -17.01 -31.12
C ASP A 362 -8.47 -18.21 -31.27
N PRO A 363 -8.79 -19.42 -30.76
CA PRO A 363 -7.88 -20.58 -30.81
C PRO A 363 -7.44 -21.01 -32.23
N ARG A 364 -8.08 -20.47 -33.27
CA ARG A 364 -7.82 -20.76 -34.68
C ARG A 364 -6.53 -20.17 -35.23
N ASP A 365 -5.91 -19.19 -34.56
CA ASP A 365 -4.67 -18.54 -35.05
C ASP A 365 -3.42 -19.45 -34.99
N GLY A 366 -3.43 -20.54 -34.22
CA GLY A 366 -2.42 -21.61 -34.23
C GLY A 366 -0.97 -21.25 -33.87
N THR A 367 -0.69 -19.97 -33.62
CA THR A 367 0.64 -19.36 -33.50
C THR A 367 0.96 -18.87 -32.09
N ARG A 368 -0.08 -18.54 -31.31
CA ARG A 368 0.01 -18.14 -29.90
C ARG A 368 -0.38 -19.28 -28.98
N PHE A 369 0.34 -19.40 -27.87
CA PHE A 369 0.18 -20.46 -26.88
C PHE A 369 -0.13 -19.85 -25.52
N ARG A 370 -1.00 -20.52 -24.75
CA ARG A 370 -1.46 -20.06 -23.44
C ARG A 370 -0.77 -20.84 -22.33
N LEU A 371 -0.21 -20.11 -21.37
CA LEU A 371 0.32 -20.67 -20.13
C LEU A 371 -0.79 -20.67 -19.06
N ASP A 372 -1.04 -21.80 -18.42
CA ASP A 372 -2.11 -21.90 -17.40
C ASP A 372 -1.62 -21.48 -16.01
N ILE A 373 -1.59 -20.17 -15.82
CA ILE A 373 -1.31 -19.52 -14.53
C ILE A 373 -2.33 -19.92 -13.44
N THR A 374 -3.51 -20.43 -13.82
CA THR A 374 -4.54 -20.92 -12.88
C THR A 374 -4.01 -22.10 -12.06
N ALA A 375 -3.38 -23.09 -12.70
CA ALA A 375 -2.79 -24.24 -12.02
C ALA A 375 -1.68 -23.82 -11.03
N TRP A 376 -0.83 -22.85 -11.40
CA TRP A 376 0.18 -22.29 -10.50
C TRP A 376 -0.45 -21.64 -9.26
N LEU A 377 -1.46 -20.78 -9.43
CA LEU A 377 -2.12 -20.10 -8.30
C LEU A 377 -2.83 -21.09 -7.36
N ILE A 378 -3.39 -22.18 -7.91
CA ILE A 378 -3.99 -23.26 -7.10
C ILE A 378 -2.91 -23.97 -6.27
N GLN A 379 -1.74 -24.29 -6.84
CA GLN A 379 -0.64 -24.92 -6.10
C GLN A 379 -0.03 -23.97 -5.04
N ALA A 380 0.11 -22.67 -5.34
CA ALA A 380 0.51 -21.67 -4.35
C ALA A 380 -0.52 -21.53 -3.22
N THR A 381 -1.81 -21.63 -3.52
CA THR A 381 -2.90 -21.62 -2.52
C THR A 381 -2.86 -22.88 -1.64
N ALA A 382 -2.66 -24.07 -2.23
CA ALA A 382 -2.47 -25.31 -1.48
C ALA A 382 -1.23 -25.24 -0.58
N CYS A 383 -0.14 -24.64 -1.06
CA CYS A 383 1.07 -24.38 -0.26
C CYS A 383 0.80 -23.51 0.96
N LEU A 384 -0.12 -22.54 0.87
CA LEU A 384 -0.55 -21.72 2.01
C LEU A 384 -1.57 -22.43 2.91
N GLN A 385 -2.34 -23.39 2.39
CA GLN A 385 -3.40 -24.07 3.14
C GLN A 385 -2.92 -25.29 3.93
N SER A 386 -2.06 -26.14 3.36
CA SER A 386 -1.80 -27.50 3.88
C SER A 386 -0.33 -27.94 3.91
N ASP A 387 0.64 -27.09 3.52
CA ASP A 387 2.06 -27.47 3.53
C ASP A 387 2.59 -27.62 4.97
N THR A 388 3.30 -28.72 5.25
CA THR A 388 4.00 -28.93 6.54
C THR A 388 5.24 -28.06 6.64
N GLU A 389 5.91 -27.78 5.52
CA GLU A 389 7.25 -27.19 5.53
C GLU A 389 7.26 -25.68 5.69
N TRP A 390 8.25 -25.17 6.44
CA TRP A 390 8.39 -23.73 6.68
C TRP A 390 9.11 -23.01 5.54
N GLU A 391 10.10 -23.64 4.92
CA GLU A 391 10.92 -22.99 3.88
C GLU A 391 10.07 -22.60 2.66
N THR A 392 9.33 -23.56 2.07
CA THR A 392 8.39 -23.36 0.96
C THR A 392 7.24 -22.42 1.31
N TYR A 393 6.64 -22.57 2.49
CA TYR A 393 5.58 -21.68 2.98
C TYR A 393 6.07 -20.24 3.08
N SER A 394 7.24 -20.01 3.69
CA SER A 394 7.85 -18.69 3.79
C SER A 394 8.28 -18.10 2.43
N TYR A 395 8.65 -18.95 1.46
CA TYR A 395 8.91 -18.52 0.09
C TYR A 395 7.66 -17.93 -0.58
N ILE A 396 6.55 -18.67 -0.56
CA ILE A 396 5.27 -18.20 -1.10
C ILE A 396 4.78 -16.94 -0.38
N LEU A 397 4.96 -16.84 0.94
CA LEU A 397 4.60 -15.63 1.70
C LEU A 397 5.31 -14.35 1.22
N VAL A 398 6.59 -14.43 0.86
CA VAL A 398 7.35 -13.28 0.37
C VAL A 398 6.94 -12.92 -1.05
N HIS A 399 6.94 -13.88 -1.97
CA HIS A 399 6.87 -13.58 -3.40
C HIS A 399 5.46 -13.52 -4.00
N LEU A 400 4.44 -14.14 -3.39
CA LEU A 400 3.10 -14.18 -3.97
C LEU A 400 2.43 -12.79 -4.02
N SER A 401 2.70 -11.92 -3.04
CA SER A 401 2.14 -10.56 -2.99
C SER A 401 2.60 -9.70 -4.18
N SER A 402 3.89 -9.71 -4.52
CA SER A 402 4.44 -8.97 -5.67
C SER A 402 4.08 -9.59 -7.01
N GLN A 403 3.75 -10.89 -7.06
CA GLN A 403 3.20 -11.50 -8.27
C GLN A 403 1.72 -11.15 -8.48
N LEU A 404 0.89 -11.23 -7.43
CA LEU A 404 -0.52 -10.83 -7.48
C LEU A 404 -0.73 -9.35 -7.82
N ALA A 405 0.29 -8.50 -7.58
CA ALA A 405 0.25 -7.10 -7.96
C ALA A 405 0.02 -6.89 -9.46
N ASN A 406 0.54 -7.76 -10.33
CA ASN A 406 0.39 -7.65 -11.78
C ASN A 406 -1.00 -8.16 -12.23
N ILE A 407 -1.98 -7.26 -12.32
CA ILE A 407 -3.40 -7.62 -12.44
C ILE A 407 -3.70 -8.43 -13.72
N LYS A 408 -3.09 -8.11 -14.86
CA LYS A 408 -3.39 -8.79 -16.14
C LYS A 408 -2.99 -10.28 -16.12
N LEU A 409 -2.05 -10.68 -15.26
CA LEU A 409 -1.57 -12.06 -15.11
C LEU A 409 -2.63 -12.99 -14.52
N PHE A 410 -3.51 -12.48 -13.65
CA PHE A 410 -4.57 -13.27 -13.02
C PHE A 410 -6.00 -12.83 -13.38
N ARG A 411 -6.18 -11.74 -14.15
CA ARG A 411 -7.49 -11.26 -14.64
C ARG A 411 -8.30 -12.31 -15.41
N ASN A 412 -7.65 -13.37 -15.92
CA ASN A 412 -8.32 -14.50 -16.60
C ASN A 412 -8.65 -15.69 -15.67
N SER A 413 -8.19 -15.67 -14.41
CA SER A 413 -8.17 -16.80 -13.46
C SER A 413 -8.81 -16.44 -12.11
N LEU A 414 -9.80 -15.55 -12.12
CA LEU A 414 -10.42 -14.97 -10.92
C LEU A 414 -11.03 -16.00 -9.95
N SER A 415 -11.45 -17.18 -10.42
CA SER A 415 -11.91 -18.29 -9.57
C SER A 415 -10.80 -18.88 -8.67
N ALA A 416 -9.55 -18.92 -9.15
CA ALA A 416 -8.41 -19.29 -8.32
C ALA A 416 -8.06 -18.18 -7.32
N VAL A 417 -8.18 -16.91 -7.73
CA VAL A 417 -8.01 -15.75 -6.82
C VAL A 417 -9.10 -15.73 -5.73
N ALA A 418 -10.35 -16.08 -6.07
CA ALA A 418 -11.45 -16.26 -5.11
C ALA A 418 -11.16 -17.37 -4.09
N THR A 419 -10.55 -18.46 -4.55
CA THR A 419 -10.15 -19.60 -3.71
C THR A 419 -9.04 -19.19 -2.73
N LEU A 420 -8.01 -18.48 -3.21
CA LEU A 420 -6.97 -17.90 -2.35
C LEU A 420 -7.56 -16.93 -1.31
N ARG A 421 -8.40 -15.98 -1.74
CA ARG A 421 -9.08 -15.02 -0.84
C ARG A 421 -9.83 -15.74 0.27
N ARG A 422 -10.60 -16.79 -0.07
CA ARG A 422 -11.37 -17.59 0.89
C ARG A 422 -10.46 -18.26 1.93
N VAL A 423 -9.38 -18.91 1.48
CA VAL A 423 -8.41 -19.58 2.38
C VAL A 423 -7.74 -18.58 3.32
N LEU A 424 -7.28 -17.43 2.81
CA LEU A 424 -6.66 -16.38 3.63
C LEU A 424 -7.63 -15.80 4.67
N HIS A 425 -8.88 -15.52 4.26
CA HIS A 425 -9.94 -15.07 5.15
C HIS A 425 -10.24 -16.09 6.26
N GLU A 426 -10.38 -17.37 5.92
CA GLU A 426 -10.60 -18.45 6.88
C GLU A 426 -9.43 -18.59 7.87
N GLN A 427 -8.18 -18.46 7.41
CA GLN A 427 -7.00 -18.53 8.28
C GLN A 427 -6.89 -17.35 9.25
N ILE A 428 -7.24 -16.14 8.81
CA ILE A 428 -7.16 -14.92 9.64
C ILE A 428 -8.32 -14.87 10.64
N VAL A 429 -9.55 -15.16 10.23
CA VAL A 429 -10.74 -15.07 11.09
C VAL A 429 -10.79 -16.19 12.14
N ASN A 430 -10.36 -17.41 11.77
CA ASN A 430 -10.29 -18.55 12.70
C ASN A 430 -8.94 -18.66 13.45
N GLU A 431 -8.03 -17.68 13.27
CA GLU A 431 -6.71 -17.61 13.90
C GLU A 431 -5.78 -18.82 13.63
N THR A 432 -6.05 -19.62 12.59
CA THR A 432 -5.29 -20.83 12.23
C THR A 432 -4.00 -20.52 11.45
N VAL A 433 -3.35 -19.40 11.75
CA VAL A 433 -2.11 -18.95 11.10
C VAL A 433 -0.94 -19.86 11.52
N LYS A 434 -0.20 -20.38 10.52
CA LYS A 434 0.91 -21.30 10.73
C LYS A 434 1.96 -20.69 11.67
N ALA A 435 2.35 -21.44 12.70
CA ALA A 435 3.38 -20.99 13.63
C ALA A 435 4.79 -21.12 12.99
N PRO A 436 5.66 -20.09 13.09
CA PRO A 436 7.03 -20.18 12.61
C PRO A 436 7.88 -21.09 13.53
N PRO A 437 9.00 -21.67 13.03
CA PRO A 437 9.89 -22.50 13.83
C PRO A 437 10.48 -21.74 15.02
N ALA A 438 10.60 -22.40 16.18
CA ALA A 438 11.02 -21.77 17.43
C ALA A 438 12.41 -21.12 17.39
N GLY A 439 13.31 -21.58 16.52
CA GLY A 439 14.64 -20.99 16.30
C GLY A 439 14.64 -19.67 15.52
N SER A 440 13.56 -19.32 14.81
CA SER A 440 13.49 -18.14 13.92
C SER A 440 13.33 -16.80 14.66
N GLY A 441 12.87 -16.83 15.91
CA GLY A 441 12.53 -15.61 16.67
C GLY A 441 11.26 -14.86 16.21
N LEU A 442 10.59 -15.34 15.15
CA LEU A 442 9.37 -14.77 14.59
C LEU A 442 8.12 -15.15 15.41
N THR A 443 7.02 -14.42 15.23
CA THR A 443 5.72 -14.69 15.86
C THR A 443 4.61 -14.92 14.83
N ARG A 444 3.45 -15.44 15.27
CA ARG A 444 2.25 -15.56 14.41
C ARG A 444 1.78 -14.21 13.86
N SER A 445 2.00 -13.10 14.57
CA SER A 445 1.66 -11.75 14.07
C SER A 445 2.51 -11.35 12.87
N ASP A 446 3.78 -11.75 12.82
CA ASP A 446 4.69 -11.42 11.71
C ASP A 446 4.34 -12.26 10.46
N VAL A 447 3.89 -13.50 10.66
CA VAL A 447 3.28 -14.34 9.60
C VAL A 447 1.96 -13.72 9.11
N ALA A 448 1.08 -13.31 10.02
CA ALA A 448 -0.19 -12.67 9.67
C ALA A 448 0.03 -11.35 8.91
N LEU A 449 1.06 -10.56 9.25
CA LEU A 449 1.45 -9.36 8.51
C LEU A 449 1.74 -9.67 7.03
N CYS A 450 2.38 -10.81 6.74
CA CYS A 450 2.62 -11.28 5.37
C CYS A 450 1.34 -11.76 4.68
N LEU A 451 0.41 -12.39 5.40
CA LEU A 451 -0.92 -12.72 4.85
C LEU A 451 -1.69 -11.43 4.48
N PHE A 452 -1.56 -10.35 5.26
CA PHE A 452 -2.15 -9.05 4.94
C PHE A 452 -1.50 -8.35 3.74
N THR A 453 -0.19 -8.54 3.46
CA THR A 453 0.41 -8.04 2.22
C THR A 453 -0.07 -8.81 1.00
N ILE A 454 -0.39 -10.11 1.12
CA ILE A 454 -1.02 -10.90 0.05
C ILE A 454 -2.49 -10.48 -0.17
N LEU A 455 -3.24 -10.17 0.90
CA LEU A 455 -4.62 -9.68 0.78
C LEU A 455 -4.72 -8.28 0.14
N THR A 456 -3.69 -7.44 0.25
CA THR A 456 -3.77 -6.04 -0.18
C THR A 456 -3.99 -5.89 -1.71
N PRO A 457 -3.27 -6.60 -2.60
CA PRO A 457 -3.60 -6.66 -4.03
C PRO A 457 -5.01 -7.17 -4.34
N LEU A 458 -5.60 -8.04 -3.50
CA LEU A 458 -6.92 -8.62 -3.75
C LEU A 458 -8.07 -7.59 -3.70
N ILE A 459 -7.82 -6.40 -3.16
CA ILE A 459 -8.72 -5.24 -3.22
C ILE A 459 -8.93 -4.79 -4.67
N ALA A 460 -7.88 -4.78 -5.50
CA ALA A 460 -7.99 -4.40 -6.91
C ALA A 460 -8.83 -5.43 -7.69
N TYR A 461 -8.60 -6.73 -7.47
CA TYR A 461 -9.40 -7.79 -8.10
C TYR A 461 -10.88 -7.75 -7.72
N ALA A 462 -11.23 -7.22 -6.53
CA ALA A 462 -12.62 -7.01 -6.13
C ALA A 462 -13.37 -6.02 -7.03
N THR A 463 -12.67 -5.12 -7.73
CA THR A 463 -13.31 -4.14 -8.62
C THR A 463 -13.72 -4.73 -9.97
N ILE A 464 -13.06 -5.82 -10.41
CA ILE A 464 -13.29 -6.47 -11.70
C ILE A 464 -14.64 -7.21 -11.68
N ASP A 465 -15.50 -6.93 -12.64
CA ASP A 465 -16.78 -7.62 -12.78
C ASP A 465 -16.61 -8.96 -13.52
N ASP A 466 -17.09 -10.04 -12.89
CA ASP A 466 -17.17 -11.40 -13.41
C ASP A 466 -18.54 -11.99 -13.04
N ALA A 467 -19.16 -12.76 -13.95
CA ALA A 467 -20.51 -13.28 -13.78
C ALA A 467 -20.57 -14.51 -12.84
N ASP A 468 -19.47 -15.24 -12.68
CA ASP A 468 -19.40 -16.47 -11.87
C ASP A 468 -19.10 -16.18 -10.38
N ILE A 469 -18.95 -14.90 -9.99
CA ILE A 469 -18.45 -14.48 -8.67
C ILE A 469 -19.45 -13.57 -7.96
N ASP A 470 -19.88 -13.96 -6.75
CA ASP A 470 -20.61 -13.06 -5.85
C ASP A 470 -19.68 -11.96 -5.32
N LYS A 471 -19.74 -10.80 -5.97
CA LYS A 471 -19.01 -9.58 -5.64
C LYS A 471 -19.31 -9.06 -4.23
N THR A 472 -20.56 -9.15 -3.77
CA THR A 472 -20.95 -8.67 -2.42
C THR A 472 -20.30 -9.55 -1.33
N HIS A 473 -20.28 -10.86 -1.55
CA HIS A 473 -19.60 -11.79 -0.65
C HIS A 473 -18.07 -11.67 -0.74
N TRP A 474 -17.50 -11.41 -1.93
CA TRP A 474 -16.07 -11.13 -2.10
C TRP A 474 -15.63 -9.91 -1.27
N GLU A 475 -16.26 -8.76 -1.49
CA GLU A 475 -15.94 -7.50 -0.81
C GLU A 475 -16.05 -7.67 0.70
N LYS A 476 -17.12 -8.31 1.18
CA LYS A 476 -17.34 -8.51 2.61
C LYS A 476 -16.23 -9.35 3.27
N GLN A 477 -15.77 -10.43 2.64
CA GLN A 477 -14.68 -11.24 3.20
C GLN A 477 -13.36 -10.46 3.31
N LEU A 478 -13.03 -9.59 2.34
CA LEU A 478 -11.84 -8.74 2.44
C LEU A 478 -11.94 -7.76 3.62
N VAL A 479 -13.07 -7.05 3.72
CA VAL A 479 -13.32 -6.08 4.80
C VAL A 479 -13.27 -6.75 6.18
N GLN A 480 -13.90 -7.93 6.33
CA GLN A 480 -13.88 -8.69 7.58
C GLN A 480 -12.48 -9.21 7.95
N ALA A 481 -11.66 -9.64 6.98
CA ALA A 481 -10.27 -10.04 7.23
C ALA A 481 -9.43 -8.86 7.76
N PHE A 482 -9.48 -7.69 7.11
CA PHE A 482 -8.75 -6.50 7.58
C PHE A 482 -9.26 -6.01 8.94
N MET A 483 -10.56 -6.09 9.21
CA MET A 483 -11.12 -5.76 10.54
C MET A 483 -10.63 -6.69 11.65
N ALA A 484 -10.47 -7.98 11.38
CA ALA A 484 -9.84 -8.91 12.32
C ALA A 484 -8.36 -8.56 12.60
N GLY A 485 -7.65 -8.05 11.58
CA GLY A 485 -6.29 -7.50 11.71
C GLY A 485 -6.18 -6.12 12.39
N MET A 486 -7.29 -5.50 12.78
CA MET A 486 -7.29 -4.32 13.67
C MET A 486 -7.30 -4.69 15.17
N ASP A 487 -7.55 -5.96 15.51
CA ASP A 487 -7.58 -6.41 16.90
C ASP A 487 -6.16 -6.80 17.38
N ASP A 488 -5.51 -5.87 18.07
CA ASP A 488 -4.18 -6.10 18.68
C ASP A 488 -4.14 -7.28 19.67
N SER A 489 -5.29 -7.77 20.18
CA SER A 489 -5.33 -8.97 21.02
C SER A 489 -5.14 -10.27 20.22
N LYS A 490 -5.49 -10.25 18.92
CA LYS A 490 -5.25 -11.34 17.97
C LYS A 490 -3.86 -11.23 17.33
N PHE A 491 -3.54 -10.04 16.80
CA PHE A 491 -2.38 -9.83 15.93
C PHE A 491 -1.66 -8.50 16.22
N ASP A 492 -0.87 -8.45 17.31
CA ASP A 492 -0.08 -7.25 17.67
C ASP A 492 0.72 -6.69 16.49
N GLY A 493 0.45 -5.44 16.12
CA GLY A 493 1.18 -4.68 15.10
C GLY A 493 0.60 -4.73 13.69
N THR A 494 -0.43 -5.54 13.39
CA THR A 494 -1.05 -5.57 12.05
C THR A 494 -1.98 -4.38 11.77
N PHE A 495 -2.46 -3.69 12.83
CA PHE A 495 -3.41 -2.57 12.75
C PHE A 495 -3.02 -1.53 11.70
N ARG A 496 -1.73 -1.14 11.63
CA ARG A 496 -1.22 -0.16 10.66
C ARG A 496 -1.59 -0.56 9.23
N GLY A 497 -1.18 -1.75 8.80
CA GLY A 497 -1.43 -2.23 7.44
C GLY A 497 -2.92 -2.43 7.16
N CYS A 498 -3.69 -2.87 8.15
CA CYS A 498 -5.13 -3.09 8.01
C CYS A 498 -5.92 -1.80 7.85
N VAL A 499 -5.58 -0.73 8.58
CA VAL A 499 -6.18 0.60 8.36
C VAL A 499 -5.82 1.15 6.98
N HIS A 500 -4.58 0.94 6.51
CA HIS A 500 -4.15 1.38 5.18
C HIS A 500 -4.85 0.60 4.05
N ALA A 501 -5.14 -0.68 4.25
CA ALA A 501 -5.96 -1.49 3.36
C ALA A 501 -7.43 -1.03 3.37
N LEU A 502 -8.02 -0.81 4.54
CA LEU A 502 -9.38 -0.29 4.68
C LEU A 502 -9.54 1.12 4.08
N SER A 503 -8.49 1.94 4.08
CA SER A 503 -8.41 3.19 3.31
C SER A 503 -8.64 2.95 1.81
N VAL A 504 -8.01 1.94 1.20
CA VAL A 504 -8.23 1.62 -0.23
C VAL A 504 -9.61 1.00 -0.45
N CYS A 505 -10.06 0.08 0.42
CA CYS A 505 -11.42 -0.46 0.35
C CYS A 505 -12.50 0.64 0.43
N SER A 506 -12.26 1.70 1.21
CA SER A 506 -13.18 2.84 1.34
C SER A 506 -13.38 3.63 0.04
N LEU A 507 -12.45 3.52 -0.91
CA LEU A 507 -12.52 4.15 -2.25
C LEU A 507 -13.12 3.20 -3.30
N GLU A 508 -12.67 1.94 -3.31
CA GLU A 508 -13.03 0.97 -4.35
C GLU A 508 -14.38 0.30 -4.08
N MET A 509 -14.72 0.02 -2.81
CA MET A 509 -15.93 -0.68 -2.37
C MET A 509 -16.69 0.08 -1.25
N PRO A 510 -17.07 1.35 -1.46
CA PRO A 510 -17.62 2.23 -0.43
C PRO A 510 -18.96 1.77 0.17
N ASP A 511 -19.75 0.97 -0.56
CA ASP A 511 -21.07 0.48 -0.10
C ASP A 511 -20.99 -0.75 0.81
N THR A 512 -19.91 -1.53 0.70
CA THR A 512 -19.65 -2.68 1.59
C THR A 512 -18.92 -2.22 2.85
N VAL A 513 -17.85 -1.42 2.73
CA VAL A 513 -17.21 -0.77 3.91
C VAL A 513 -18.20 0.15 4.63
N GLY A 514 -19.09 0.79 3.88
CA GLY A 514 -20.23 1.59 4.34
C GLY A 514 -20.97 1.01 5.55
N ARG A 515 -21.21 -0.30 5.54
CA ARG A 515 -22.00 -1.00 6.56
C ARG A 515 -21.19 -1.40 7.78
N GLU A 516 -19.86 -1.43 7.67
CA GLU A 516 -18.93 -1.91 8.70
C GLU A 516 -18.16 -0.78 9.42
N TYR A 517 -18.29 0.49 8.96
CA TYR A 517 -17.73 1.65 9.65
C TYR A 517 -18.03 1.71 11.17
N PRO A 518 -19.22 1.35 11.68
CA PRO A 518 -19.47 1.33 13.13
C PRO A 518 -18.47 0.44 13.90
N HIS A 519 -18.14 -0.73 13.36
CA HIS A 519 -17.16 -1.66 13.93
C HIS A 519 -15.71 -1.18 13.74
N ILE A 520 -15.39 -0.59 12.59
CA ILE A 520 -14.07 0.01 12.32
C ILE A 520 -13.78 1.15 13.32
N LEU A 521 -14.77 2.03 13.55
CA LEU A 521 -14.67 3.11 14.55
C LEU A 521 -14.54 2.57 15.98
N GLU A 522 -15.26 1.51 16.32
CA GLU A 522 -15.13 0.86 17.64
C GLU A 522 -13.70 0.32 17.85
N ASN A 523 -13.14 -0.38 16.86
CA ASN A 523 -11.77 -0.88 16.93
C ASN A 523 -10.72 0.24 16.95
N MET A 524 -10.94 1.32 16.19
CA MET A 524 -10.12 2.53 16.29
C MET A 524 -10.16 3.16 17.68
N SER A 525 -11.33 3.22 18.33
CA SER A 525 -11.49 3.82 19.67
C SER A 525 -10.63 3.12 20.73
N LYS A 526 -10.53 1.78 20.66
CA LYS A 526 -9.77 0.92 21.59
C LYS A 526 -8.26 1.18 21.59
N VAL A 527 -7.71 1.73 20.50
CA VAL A 527 -6.25 1.95 20.33
C VAL A 527 -5.84 3.42 20.31
N THR A 528 -6.77 4.34 20.60
CA THR A 528 -6.53 5.81 20.62
C THR A 528 -5.34 6.26 21.47
N THR A 529 -4.99 5.53 22.52
CA THR A 529 -3.87 5.80 23.44
C THR A 529 -2.50 5.34 22.90
N LYS A 530 -2.44 4.78 21.68
CA LYS A 530 -1.18 4.46 21.00
C LYS A 530 -0.79 5.63 20.10
N SER A 531 -0.09 6.63 20.65
CA SER A 531 0.25 7.87 19.91
C SER A 531 0.95 7.63 18.56
N HIS A 532 1.75 6.55 18.41
CA HIS A 532 2.36 6.14 17.13
C HIS A 532 1.39 5.64 16.04
N LEU A 533 0.12 5.36 16.36
CA LEU A 533 -0.94 5.00 15.41
C LEU A 533 -1.85 6.18 15.07
N SER A 534 -1.79 7.27 15.84
CA SER A 534 -2.68 8.44 15.71
C SER A 534 -2.73 9.00 14.29
N VAL A 535 -1.56 9.21 13.66
CA VAL A 535 -1.43 9.71 12.28
C VAL A 535 -2.19 8.83 11.30
N HIS A 536 -2.04 7.51 11.37
CA HIS A 536 -2.72 6.58 10.47
C HIS A 536 -4.24 6.57 10.66
N MET A 537 -4.73 6.72 11.90
CA MET A 537 -6.15 6.86 12.21
C MET A 537 -6.72 8.18 11.70
N MET A 538 -5.98 9.29 11.86
CA MET A 538 -6.41 10.61 11.43
C MET A 538 -6.36 10.78 9.91
N GLU A 539 -5.36 10.24 9.21
CA GLU A 539 -5.33 10.22 7.74
C GLU A 539 -6.51 9.40 7.17
N PHE A 540 -6.84 8.26 7.77
CA PHE A 540 -8.06 7.50 7.41
C PHE A 540 -9.34 8.33 7.63
N LEU A 541 -9.50 8.97 8.79
CA LEU A 541 -10.69 9.79 9.08
C LEU A 541 -10.80 11.04 8.20
N CYS A 542 -9.68 11.66 7.82
CA CYS A 542 -9.63 12.73 6.82
C CYS A 542 -10.04 12.21 5.44
N GLN A 543 -9.50 11.06 5.02
CA GLN A 543 -9.83 10.45 3.74
C GLN A 543 -11.31 10.10 3.66
N VAL A 544 -11.91 9.51 4.70
CA VAL A 544 -13.34 9.15 4.72
C VAL A 544 -14.23 10.40 4.72
N ALA A 545 -13.87 11.48 5.43
CA ALA A 545 -14.57 12.76 5.36
C ALA A 545 -14.58 13.38 3.95
N MET A 546 -13.60 13.02 3.13
CA MET A 546 -13.44 13.49 1.75
C MET A 546 -14.20 12.61 0.73
N LEU A 547 -15.06 11.69 1.18
CA LEU A 547 -15.85 10.78 0.33
C LEU A 547 -17.36 10.94 0.57
N PRO A 548 -18.04 11.83 -0.18
CA PRO A 548 -19.48 12.05 -0.05
C PRO A 548 -20.36 10.80 -0.21
N GLU A 549 -19.90 9.83 -1.03
CA GLU A 549 -20.54 8.52 -1.20
C GLU A 549 -20.67 7.73 0.11
N VAL A 550 -19.73 7.92 1.04
CA VAL A 550 -19.70 7.23 2.33
C VAL A 550 -20.61 7.90 3.36
N HIS A 551 -20.78 9.22 3.32
CA HIS A 551 -21.54 9.99 4.32
C HIS A 551 -23.00 9.54 4.47
N LYS A 552 -23.59 8.88 3.45
CA LYS A 552 -24.94 8.29 3.50
C LYS A 552 -25.09 7.15 4.51
N HIS A 553 -23.99 6.51 4.91
CA HIS A 553 -23.97 5.40 5.86
C HIS A 553 -23.82 5.83 7.33
N PHE A 554 -23.41 7.07 7.58
CA PHE A 554 -23.04 7.56 8.92
C PHE A 554 -24.23 8.18 9.67
N ASN A 555 -24.70 7.49 10.71
CA ASN A 555 -25.67 7.99 11.68
C ASN A 555 -25.04 9.04 12.62
N ALA A 556 -25.90 9.80 13.32
CA ALA A 556 -25.46 10.80 14.29
C ALA A 556 -24.55 10.22 15.39
N GLU A 557 -24.78 8.97 15.83
CA GLU A 557 -23.92 8.32 16.83
C GLU A 557 -22.53 7.96 16.29
N GLU A 558 -22.40 7.48 15.05
CA GLU A 558 -21.10 7.23 14.44
C GLU A 558 -20.32 8.54 14.24
N LYS A 559 -21.02 9.63 13.87
CA LYS A 559 -20.39 10.96 13.80
C LYS A 559 -19.92 11.43 15.19
N ARG A 560 -20.70 11.22 16.27
CA ARG A 560 -20.22 11.44 17.66
C ARG A 560 -19.00 10.58 18.00
N LYS A 561 -18.95 9.31 17.58
CA LYS A 561 -17.78 8.42 17.77
C LYS A 561 -16.53 8.95 17.06
N VAL A 562 -16.65 9.49 15.84
CA VAL A 562 -15.54 10.16 15.15
C VAL A 562 -15.01 11.35 15.96
N PHE A 563 -15.87 12.27 16.41
CA PHE A 563 -15.44 13.39 17.26
C PHE A 563 -14.81 12.91 18.58
N ALA A 564 -15.35 11.87 19.20
CA ALA A 564 -14.79 11.29 20.43
C ALA A 564 -13.36 10.78 20.19
N ILE A 565 -13.11 10.03 19.11
CA ILE A 565 -11.77 9.55 18.72
C ILE A 565 -10.80 10.72 18.48
N CYS A 566 -11.22 11.74 17.73
CA CYS A 566 -10.41 12.95 17.50
C CYS A 566 -10.06 13.67 18.82
N THR A 567 -11.03 13.84 19.73
CA THR A 567 -10.76 14.47 21.04
C THR A 567 -9.90 13.61 21.98
N ALA A 568 -9.96 12.28 21.88
CA ALA A 568 -9.10 11.38 22.65
C ALA A 568 -7.62 11.52 22.21
N VAL A 569 -7.36 11.50 20.90
CA VAL A 569 -6.00 11.70 20.34
C VAL A 569 -5.45 13.08 20.66
N LEU A 570 -6.30 14.13 20.63
CA LEU A 570 -5.89 15.48 21.03
C LEU A 570 -5.49 15.57 22.51
N ASN A 571 -6.23 14.88 23.40
CA ASN A 571 -5.96 14.88 24.83
C ASN A 571 -4.74 14.04 25.21
N ASP A 572 -4.53 12.87 24.58
CA ASP A 572 -3.29 12.09 24.73
C ASP A 572 -2.05 12.94 24.39
N ARG A 573 -2.14 13.76 23.33
CA ARG A 573 -1.07 14.70 22.95
C ARG A 573 -0.89 15.86 23.95
N ARG A 574 -1.97 16.39 24.53
CA ARG A 574 -1.88 17.42 25.60
C ARG A 574 -1.21 16.85 26.85
N ASP A 575 -1.53 15.61 27.21
CA ASP A 575 -0.90 14.88 28.32
C ASP A 575 0.59 14.59 28.06
N GLU A 576 1.00 14.26 26.83
CA GLU A 576 2.43 14.20 26.45
C GLU A 576 3.14 15.56 26.65
N LEU A 577 2.53 16.66 26.22
CA LEU A 577 3.09 18.00 26.34
C LEU A 577 3.26 18.45 27.80
N LEU A 578 2.31 18.12 28.68
CA LEU A 578 2.42 18.36 30.12
C LEU A 578 3.66 17.66 30.70
N LYS A 579 3.80 16.35 30.45
CA LYS A 579 4.93 15.52 30.91
C LYS A 579 6.28 16.01 30.38
N GLN A 580 6.33 16.47 29.13
CA GLN A 580 7.54 17.07 28.54
C GLN A 580 7.96 18.37 29.26
N GLN A 581 7.02 19.20 29.70
CA GLN A 581 7.31 20.41 30.46
C GLN A 581 7.75 20.13 31.90
N GLU A 582 7.25 19.07 32.54
CA GLU A 582 7.67 18.66 33.90
C GLU A 582 9.15 18.27 33.91
N GLN A 583 9.58 17.42 32.96
CA GLN A 583 10.97 16.97 32.82
C GLN A 583 11.97 18.11 32.52
N GLN A 584 11.50 19.26 32.05
CA GLN A 584 12.33 20.46 31.85
C GLN A 584 12.45 21.32 33.12
N GLN A 585 11.50 21.24 34.07
CA GLN A 585 11.54 22.00 35.32
C GLN A 585 12.32 21.30 36.45
N GLU A 586 12.52 19.98 36.39
CA GLU A 586 13.24 19.21 37.42
C GLU A 586 14.78 19.22 37.28
N GLN A 587 15.38 19.96 36.34
CA GLN A 587 16.84 20.08 36.27
C GLN A 587 17.37 21.03 37.36
N PRO A 588 18.19 20.55 38.33
CA PRO A 588 18.70 21.39 39.40
C PRO A 588 19.78 22.36 38.89
N THR A 589 19.74 23.60 39.37
CA THR A 589 20.71 24.64 39.02
C THR A 589 22.10 24.36 39.59
N ASN A 590 22.95 23.67 38.82
CA ASN A 590 24.38 23.54 39.10
C ASN A 590 25.21 24.09 37.93
N THR A 591 25.91 25.19 38.18
CA THR A 591 26.77 25.87 37.20
C THR A 591 28.11 25.15 37.02
N GLY A 592 28.43 24.67 35.82
CA GLY A 592 29.77 24.11 35.58
C GLY A 592 30.07 23.48 34.22
N CYS A 593 30.80 24.23 33.39
CA CYS A 593 31.63 23.76 32.25
C CYS A 593 30.91 23.28 30.96
N ASN A 594 31.61 23.47 29.84
CA ASN A 594 31.13 23.20 28.48
C ASN A 594 31.20 21.70 28.14
N GLN A 595 30.10 21.13 27.64
CA GLN A 595 30.15 20.01 26.69
C GLN A 595 29.20 20.31 25.52
N ALA A 596 29.58 19.91 24.30
CA ALA A 596 28.75 20.07 23.12
C ALA A 596 27.47 19.22 23.23
N ALA A 597 26.43 19.63 22.49
CA ALA A 597 25.10 19.04 22.55
C ALA A 597 25.11 17.52 22.26
N LYS A 598 24.99 16.72 23.33
CA LYS A 598 24.57 15.32 23.23
C LYS A 598 23.06 15.29 23.06
N LEU A 599 22.58 14.48 22.12
CA LEU A 599 21.16 14.20 21.96
C LEU A 599 20.60 13.58 23.26
N PRO A 600 19.34 13.87 23.63
CA PRO A 600 18.74 13.31 24.83
C PRO A 600 18.60 11.78 24.72
N THR A 601 19.16 11.06 25.68
CA THR A 601 18.91 9.61 25.81
C THR A 601 17.46 9.38 26.24
N PRO A 602 16.64 8.64 25.48
CA PRO A 602 15.24 8.41 25.85
C PRO A 602 15.11 7.60 27.15
N SER A 603 14.13 7.95 27.98
CA SER A 603 13.91 7.34 29.29
C SER A 603 13.32 5.92 29.20
N ARG A 604 13.54 5.11 30.25
CA ARG A 604 12.99 3.75 30.35
C ARG A 604 11.48 3.78 30.61
N HIS A 605 10.68 3.84 29.56
CA HIS A 605 9.28 3.42 29.59
C HIS A 605 9.16 1.95 29.16
N GLY A 606 8.27 1.20 29.82
CA GLY A 606 8.29 -0.26 29.82
C GLY A 606 7.64 -0.94 28.61
N GLY A 607 7.91 -2.24 28.44
CA GLY A 607 7.07 -3.16 27.66
C GLY A 607 7.34 -3.29 26.16
N VAL A 608 8.02 -2.33 25.51
CA VAL A 608 8.32 -2.44 24.06
C VAL A 608 9.33 -3.56 23.81
N ARG A 609 8.90 -4.63 23.11
CA ARG A 609 9.76 -5.77 22.76
C ARG A 609 10.87 -5.33 21.80
N ARG A 610 12.13 -5.50 22.21
CA ARG A 610 13.34 -5.05 21.47
C ARG A 610 13.61 -5.76 20.13
N ASN A 611 12.77 -6.71 19.73
CA ASN A 611 12.98 -7.57 18.56
C ASN A 611 12.51 -6.92 17.23
N ARG A 612 11.77 -5.81 17.27
CA ARG A 612 11.42 -5.05 16.05
C ARG A 612 12.56 -4.08 15.69
N PRO A 613 12.91 -3.90 14.40
CA PRO A 613 13.92 -2.93 13.99
C PRO A 613 13.65 -1.53 14.57
N PRO A 614 14.64 -0.88 15.22
CA PRO A 614 14.40 0.23 16.14
C PRO A 614 13.82 1.50 15.48
N TYR A 615 13.97 1.63 14.17
CA TYR A 615 13.61 2.79 13.36
C TYR A 615 12.20 3.34 13.66
N ARG A 616 11.15 2.50 13.55
CA ARG A 616 9.74 2.94 13.65
C ARG A 616 9.34 3.50 15.01
N ALA A 617 9.92 3.01 16.11
CA ALA A 617 9.61 3.51 17.46
C ALA A 617 10.40 4.78 17.80
N GLN A 618 11.57 4.97 17.17
CA GLN A 618 12.46 6.10 17.42
C GLN A 618 12.04 7.34 16.61
N MET A 619 11.57 7.17 15.36
CA MET A 619 11.01 8.24 14.51
C MET A 619 9.78 8.92 15.12
N MET A 620 9.00 8.22 15.95
CA MET A 620 7.83 8.81 16.63
C MET A 620 8.21 9.74 17.79
N GLN A 621 9.51 9.89 18.08
CA GLN A 621 10.06 10.93 18.95
C GLN A 621 10.53 12.17 18.16
N ASP A 622 10.42 12.16 16.83
CA ASP A 622 10.80 13.30 15.99
C ASP A 622 9.83 14.48 16.17
N VAL A 623 10.42 15.66 16.35
CA VAL A 623 9.76 16.87 16.86
C VAL A 623 8.55 17.34 16.01
N GLY A 624 8.48 16.98 14.72
CA GLY A 624 7.38 17.38 13.83
C GLY A 624 6.17 16.45 13.75
N VAL A 625 6.31 15.16 14.09
CA VAL A 625 5.22 14.17 13.88
C VAL A 625 3.98 14.47 14.74
N PRO A 626 4.10 14.83 16.04
CA PRO A 626 2.93 15.13 16.85
C PRO A 626 2.20 16.41 16.44
N LEU A 627 2.93 17.38 15.85
CA LEU A 627 2.36 18.62 15.32
C LEU A 627 1.48 18.33 14.10
N TYR A 628 1.93 17.44 13.21
CA TYR A 628 1.13 16.95 12.08
C TYR A 628 -0.10 16.16 12.53
N ALA A 629 0.02 15.28 13.54
CA ALA A 629 -1.13 14.57 14.09
C ALA A 629 -2.20 15.54 14.61
N SER A 630 -1.80 16.61 15.30
CA SER A 630 -2.74 17.69 15.72
C SER A 630 -3.36 18.43 14.54
N ALA A 631 -2.63 18.67 13.44
CA ALA A 631 -3.19 19.31 12.23
C ALA A 631 -4.30 18.45 11.62
N LEU A 632 -4.06 17.15 11.46
CA LEU A 632 -5.04 16.20 10.93
C LEU A 632 -6.28 16.06 11.85
N VAL A 633 -6.10 16.10 13.18
CA VAL A 633 -7.24 16.11 14.12
C VAL A 633 -8.18 17.29 13.82
N TYR A 634 -7.64 18.52 13.74
CA TYR A 634 -8.47 19.69 13.46
C TYR A 634 -9.09 19.63 12.05
N GLN A 635 -8.33 19.21 11.03
CA GLN A 635 -8.85 19.05 9.66
C GLN A 635 -9.98 18.00 9.58
N ALA A 636 -9.84 16.86 10.26
CA ALA A 636 -10.89 15.85 10.36
C ALA A 636 -12.14 16.42 11.06
N MET A 637 -11.98 17.07 12.21
CA MET A 637 -13.10 17.65 12.96
C MET A 637 -13.83 18.74 12.15
N ILE A 638 -13.11 19.57 11.38
CA ILE A 638 -13.67 20.55 10.46
C ILE A 638 -14.51 19.85 9.37
N SER A 639 -13.93 18.88 8.67
CA SER A 639 -14.57 18.21 7.53
C SER A 639 -15.80 17.40 7.97
N TRP A 640 -15.71 16.68 9.09
CA TRP A 640 -16.82 15.93 9.68
C TRP A 640 -17.92 16.83 10.25
N PHE A 641 -17.61 18.03 10.76
CA PHE A 641 -18.65 18.96 11.23
C PHE A 641 -19.48 19.51 10.08
N LEU A 642 -18.84 19.85 8.96
CA LEU A 642 -19.52 20.31 7.76
C LEU A 642 -20.35 19.20 7.09
N SER A 643 -19.97 17.92 7.24
CA SER A 643 -20.76 16.77 6.74
C SER A 643 -21.90 16.32 7.67
N VAL A 644 -22.15 17.00 8.80
CA VAL A 644 -23.35 16.81 9.65
C VAL A 644 -24.52 17.66 9.12
N ARG A 645 -25.75 17.13 9.21
CA ARG A 645 -26.98 17.85 8.84
C ARG A 645 -27.23 19.01 9.81
N ILE A 646 -27.65 20.17 9.31
CA ILE A 646 -27.85 21.39 10.11
C ILE A 646 -28.67 21.13 11.39
N SER A 647 -29.73 20.32 11.30
CA SER A 647 -30.61 19.95 12.41
C SER A 647 -29.98 19.09 13.51
N GLU A 648 -28.75 18.62 13.32
CA GLU A 648 -27.99 17.78 14.27
C GLU A 648 -26.72 18.50 14.78
N ARG A 649 -26.37 19.67 14.20
CA ARG A 649 -25.14 20.40 14.55
C ARG A 649 -25.20 20.99 15.96
N ASP A 650 -26.37 21.36 16.50
CA ASP A 650 -26.48 22.05 17.79
C ASP A 650 -26.17 21.13 19.01
N GLU A 651 -26.61 19.87 18.98
CA GLU A 651 -26.22 18.85 19.96
C GLU A 651 -24.71 18.64 19.95
N LEU A 652 -24.13 18.49 18.76
CA LEU A 652 -22.69 18.28 18.60
C LEU A 652 -21.87 19.48 19.05
N VAL A 653 -22.28 20.71 18.74
CA VAL A 653 -21.60 21.92 19.24
C VAL A 653 -21.57 21.91 20.77
N ARG A 654 -22.70 21.62 21.43
CA ARG A 654 -22.77 21.57 22.91
C ARG A 654 -21.83 20.51 23.50
N GLU A 655 -21.69 19.35 22.86
CA GLU A 655 -20.76 18.29 23.31
C GLU A 655 -19.29 18.62 23.01
N ILE A 656 -18.99 19.08 21.79
CA ILE A 656 -17.62 19.35 21.32
C ILE A 656 -17.00 20.54 22.05
N MET A 657 -17.76 21.62 22.27
CA MET A 657 -17.28 22.82 22.98
C MET A 657 -16.68 22.50 24.35
N GLY A 658 -17.33 21.60 25.12
CA GLY A 658 -16.84 21.16 26.42
C GLY A 658 -15.59 20.27 26.38
N ARG A 659 -15.39 19.52 25.29
CA ARG A 659 -14.22 18.64 25.07
C ARG A 659 -12.98 19.39 24.55
N LEU A 660 -13.16 20.57 23.94
CA LEU A 660 -12.06 21.37 23.37
C LEU A 660 -11.25 22.12 24.45
N ILE A 661 -11.86 22.46 25.58
CA ILE A 661 -11.21 23.09 26.74
C ILE A 661 -10.52 22.00 27.57
N TRP A 662 -9.26 22.22 27.95
CA TRP A 662 -8.50 21.35 28.84
C TRP A 662 -7.96 22.16 30.03
N ARG A 663 -7.31 21.51 31.00
CA ARG A 663 -6.79 22.17 32.22
C ARG A 663 -5.27 22.01 32.32
N ASP A 664 -4.56 23.12 32.47
CA ASP A 664 -3.11 23.15 32.62
C ASP A 664 -2.68 22.80 34.07
N LYS A 665 -1.39 22.76 34.36
CA LYS A 665 -0.79 22.41 35.66
C LYS A 665 -1.35 23.22 36.85
N GLN A 666 -1.76 24.45 36.60
CA GLN A 666 -2.37 25.35 37.60
C GLN A 666 -3.88 25.07 37.80
N ASN A 667 -4.43 24.03 37.16
CA ASN A 667 -5.84 23.68 37.07
C ASN A 667 -6.71 24.69 36.28
N GLU A 668 -6.11 25.71 35.67
CA GLU A 668 -6.79 26.74 34.88
C GLU A 668 -7.24 26.21 33.50
N PRO A 669 -8.40 26.67 32.97
CA PRO A 669 -8.93 26.22 31.69
C PRO A 669 -8.19 26.88 30.51
N VAL A 670 -7.43 26.08 29.76
CA VAL A 670 -6.71 26.50 28.56
C VAL A 670 -7.46 26.06 27.30
N THR A 671 -7.39 26.89 26.25
CA THR A 671 -7.77 26.49 24.89
C THR A 671 -6.62 26.79 23.93
N ASP A 672 -6.25 25.81 23.12
CA ASP A 672 -5.31 25.94 22.01
C ASP A 672 -5.87 26.90 20.94
N GLN A 673 -5.03 27.68 20.26
CA GLN A 673 -5.47 28.69 19.28
C GLN A 673 -6.24 28.07 18.09
N GLN A 674 -5.90 26.84 17.71
CA GLN A 674 -6.64 26.10 16.68
C GLN A 674 -8.02 25.62 17.15
N ALA A 675 -8.18 25.31 18.44
CA ALA A 675 -9.49 25.04 19.02
C ALA A 675 -10.33 26.33 19.09
N GLU A 676 -9.74 27.50 19.38
CA GLU A 676 -10.44 28.79 19.27
C GLU A 676 -10.94 29.07 17.83
N VAL A 677 -10.08 28.84 16.84
CA VAL A 677 -10.43 28.93 15.40
C VAL A 677 -11.56 27.96 15.03
N PHE A 678 -11.53 26.72 15.52
CA PHE A 678 -12.59 25.76 15.25
C PHE A 678 -13.92 26.13 15.95
N ARG A 679 -13.88 26.74 17.14
CA ARG A 679 -15.07 27.35 17.77
C ARG A 679 -15.66 28.48 16.91
N ASP A 680 -14.82 29.32 16.32
CA ASP A 680 -15.24 30.40 15.41
C ASP A 680 -15.91 29.86 14.13
N LEU A 681 -15.39 28.77 13.55
CA LEU A 681 -16.02 28.06 12.43
C LEU A 681 -17.39 27.47 12.82
N MET A 682 -17.47 26.78 13.96
CA MET A 682 -18.73 26.21 14.46
C MET A 682 -19.79 27.31 14.68
N LEU A 683 -19.41 28.44 15.27
CA LEU A 683 -20.27 29.63 15.42
C LEU A 683 -20.81 30.15 14.08
N ARG A 684 -20.02 30.07 13.00
CA ARG A 684 -20.42 30.51 11.65
C ARG A 684 -21.36 29.53 10.94
N THR A 685 -21.23 28.22 11.19
CA THR A 685 -21.83 27.14 10.37
C THR A 685 -22.79 26.19 11.10
N ALA A 686 -22.99 26.33 12.42
CA ALA A 686 -23.92 25.47 13.17
C ALA A 686 -25.37 25.53 12.66
N TYR A 687 -25.89 26.73 12.37
CA TYR A 687 -27.29 26.95 11.99
C TYR A 687 -27.47 27.35 10.51
N SER A 688 -26.41 27.27 9.72
CA SER A 688 -26.38 27.78 8.35
C SER A 688 -25.49 26.91 7.47
N ASP A 689 -25.89 26.74 6.23
CA ASP A 689 -25.08 26.09 5.19
C ASP A 689 -24.78 27.04 4.01
N LEU A 690 -24.86 28.35 4.26
CA LEU A 690 -24.43 29.38 3.30
C LEU A 690 -22.95 29.18 2.90
N GLY A 691 -22.65 29.52 1.64
CA GLY A 691 -21.28 29.71 1.17
C GLY A 691 -20.74 31.09 1.53
N ASP A 692 -19.57 31.44 0.99
CA ASP A 692 -18.97 32.75 1.24
C ASP A 692 -19.77 33.87 0.58
N THR A 693 -20.32 34.74 1.42
CA THR A 693 -20.99 35.98 1.05
C THR A 693 -20.03 36.94 0.35
N ARG A 694 -20.54 37.80 -0.53
CA ARG A 694 -19.75 38.82 -1.25
C ARG A 694 -20.16 40.23 -0.83
N PRO A 695 -19.27 41.23 -1.00
CA PRO A 695 -19.64 42.63 -0.85
C PRO A 695 -20.73 43.07 -1.84
N ASP A 696 -21.40 44.18 -1.52
CA ASP A 696 -22.41 44.81 -2.37
C ASP A 696 -21.72 45.74 -3.38
N ALA A 697 -21.92 45.48 -4.68
CA ALA A 697 -21.23 46.18 -5.76
C ALA A 697 -21.50 47.69 -5.81
N GLU A 698 -22.63 48.16 -5.26
CA GLU A 698 -22.91 49.59 -5.15
C GLU A 698 -21.97 50.25 -4.13
N PHE A 699 -21.79 49.63 -2.95
CA PHE A 699 -20.87 50.10 -1.92
C PHE A 699 -19.41 50.00 -2.36
N GLU A 700 -19.02 48.95 -3.09
CA GLU A 700 -17.70 48.87 -3.72
C GLU A 700 -17.49 50.05 -4.70
N SER A 701 -18.50 50.39 -5.49
CA SER A 701 -18.44 51.50 -6.46
C SER A 701 -18.33 52.87 -5.78
N ALA A 702 -19.04 53.11 -4.68
CA ALA A 702 -18.91 54.34 -3.91
C ALA A 702 -17.51 54.49 -3.28
N ILE A 703 -16.92 53.41 -2.77
CA ILE A 703 -15.59 53.43 -2.14
C ILE A 703 -14.46 53.51 -3.18
N ALA A 704 -14.63 52.91 -4.35
CA ALA A 704 -13.70 53.04 -5.48
C ALA A 704 -13.77 54.42 -6.16
N GLY A 705 -14.95 55.07 -6.13
CA GLY A 705 -15.20 56.36 -6.77
C GLY A 705 -15.42 56.25 -8.29
N GLY A 706 -15.42 57.41 -8.96
CA GLY A 706 -15.77 57.53 -10.38
C GLY A 706 -17.25 57.82 -10.60
N GLU A 707 -17.72 57.72 -11.85
CA GLU A 707 -19.09 58.13 -12.22
C GLU A 707 -20.16 57.33 -11.49
N ASP A 708 -20.03 55.99 -11.41
CA ASP A 708 -21.04 55.15 -10.78
C ASP A 708 -21.04 55.25 -9.24
N GLY A 709 -19.87 55.49 -8.63
CA GLY A 709 -19.78 55.87 -7.22
C GLY A 709 -20.50 57.19 -6.94
N ALA A 710 -20.25 58.23 -7.75
CA ALA A 710 -20.93 59.51 -7.64
C ALA A 710 -22.45 59.41 -7.91
N ARG A 711 -22.90 58.52 -8.82
CA ARG A 711 -24.33 58.22 -9.00
C ARG A 711 -24.94 57.59 -7.75
N MET A 712 -24.22 56.68 -7.06
CA MET A 712 -24.69 56.11 -5.80
C MET A 712 -24.75 57.19 -4.69
N GLU A 713 -23.70 57.99 -4.49
CA GLU A 713 -23.69 59.02 -3.45
C GLU A 713 -24.82 60.05 -3.64
N ASN A 714 -25.08 60.49 -4.88
CA ASN A 714 -26.20 61.38 -5.20
C ASN A 714 -27.59 60.75 -4.98
N SER A 715 -27.70 59.41 -5.05
CA SER A 715 -28.99 58.70 -4.96
C SER A 715 -29.27 58.06 -3.60
N GLN A 716 -28.24 57.75 -2.82
CA GLN A 716 -28.36 57.03 -1.54
C GLN A 716 -27.69 57.76 -0.37
N GLY A 717 -26.99 58.86 -0.65
CA GLY A 717 -26.17 59.64 0.28
C GLY A 717 -24.75 59.11 0.41
N LYS A 718 -23.82 60.01 0.71
CA LYS A 718 -22.40 59.70 0.98
C LYS A 718 -22.26 58.50 1.92
N VAL A 719 -21.36 57.58 1.57
CA VAL A 719 -21.11 56.39 2.39
C VAL A 719 -20.14 56.73 3.51
N ASN A 720 -20.62 56.65 4.75
CA ASN A 720 -19.78 56.77 5.94
C ASN A 720 -19.39 55.36 6.43
N SER A 721 -18.11 55.15 6.73
CA SER A 721 -17.60 53.94 7.38
C SER A 721 -17.45 54.17 8.89
N MET A 722 -17.45 53.09 9.68
CA MET A 722 -16.83 53.02 11.00
C MET A 722 -16.53 51.55 11.34
N SER A 723 -15.48 51.28 12.12
CA SER A 723 -15.09 49.93 12.55
C SER A 723 -15.04 49.78 14.07
N TRP A 724 -15.39 48.58 14.56
CA TRP A 724 -15.34 48.20 15.96
C TRP A 724 -14.74 46.81 16.14
N LEU A 725 -14.11 46.58 17.29
CA LEU A 725 -13.70 45.25 17.73
C LEU A 725 -14.73 44.71 18.74
N VAL A 726 -15.33 43.57 18.39
CA VAL A 726 -16.39 42.91 19.17
C VAL A 726 -15.94 41.48 19.47
N GLY A 727 -15.54 41.22 20.72
CA GLY A 727 -14.99 39.94 21.16
C GLY A 727 -13.67 39.58 20.46
N TYR A 728 -13.72 38.61 19.54
CA TYR A 728 -12.64 38.28 18.60
C TYR A 728 -13.10 38.39 17.14
N SER A 729 -13.90 39.43 16.84
CA SER A 729 -14.29 39.80 15.48
C SER A 729 -14.14 41.30 15.25
N ILE A 730 -13.89 41.71 14.01
CA ILE A 730 -13.88 43.12 13.61
C ILE A 730 -15.15 43.37 12.78
N VAL A 731 -15.98 44.29 13.23
CA VAL A 731 -17.22 44.69 12.57
C VAL A 731 -17.01 46.06 11.94
N THR A 732 -17.03 46.14 10.62
CA THR A 732 -17.07 47.41 9.88
C THR A 732 -18.49 47.62 9.36
N LEU A 733 -19.04 48.81 9.59
CA LEU A 733 -20.35 49.21 9.07
C LEU A 733 -20.19 50.37 8.11
N GLN A 734 -20.67 50.19 6.88
CA GLN A 734 -20.65 51.21 5.83
C GLN A 734 -22.10 51.62 5.55
N THR A 735 -22.46 52.88 5.81
CA THR A 735 -23.86 53.35 5.77
C THR A 735 -24.04 54.46 4.74
N ALA A 736 -24.96 54.26 3.80
CA ALA A 736 -25.34 55.26 2.80
C ALA A 736 -26.22 56.34 3.43
N GLY A 737 -25.73 57.58 3.43
CA GLY A 737 -26.12 58.61 4.38
C GLY A 737 -27.58 59.04 4.36
N HIS A 738 -28.31 58.93 3.24
CA HIS A 738 -29.70 59.41 3.08
C HIS A 738 -30.77 58.31 3.11
N THR A 739 -30.37 57.04 3.04
CA THR A 739 -31.28 55.89 2.87
C THR A 739 -31.31 54.93 4.06
N GLY A 740 -30.36 55.06 4.99
CA GLY A 740 -30.22 54.13 6.13
C GLY A 740 -29.88 52.69 5.72
N ARG A 741 -29.40 52.48 4.49
CA ARG A 741 -28.87 51.19 4.03
C ARG A 741 -27.43 51.05 4.54
N THR A 742 -27.18 50.02 5.32
CA THR A 742 -25.89 49.71 5.94
C THR A 742 -25.38 48.36 5.45
N GLN A 743 -24.23 48.34 4.79
CA GLN A 743 -23.46 47.12 4.59
C GLN A 743 -22.73 46.78 5.90
N ILE A 744 -22.94 45.56 6.39
CA ILE A 744 -22.27 44.97 7.55
C ILE A 744 -21.16 44.05 7.04
N ILE A 745 -19.92 44.35 7.40
CA ILE A 745 -18.74 43.51 7.10
C ILE A 745 -18.22 42.95 8.42
N LYS A 746 -18.39 41.65 8.65
CA LYS A 746 -17.92 40.95 9.86
C LYS A 746 -16.72 40.08 9.54
N ARG A 747 -15.55 40.52 9.99
CA ARG A 747 -14.27 39.80 9.88
C ARG A 747 -14.07 38.89 11.09
N GLN A 748 -13.91 37.60 10.84
CA GLN A 748 -13.66 36.55 11.82
C GLN A 748 -12.43 35.73 11.42
N ALA A 749 -11.92 34.89 12.34
CA ALA A 749 -10.75 34.05 12.07
C ALA A 749 -11.00 33.09 10.90
N SER A 750 -12.13 32.37 10.94
CA SER A 750 -12.52 31.36 9.96
C SER A 750 -13.06 31.91 8.63
N GLY A 751 -13.34 33.21 8.52
CA GLY A 751 -13.97 33.81 7.34
C GLY A 751 -14.30 35.30 7.48
N THR A 752 -14.70 35.94 6.39
CA THR A 752 -15.28 37.30 6.40
C THR A 752 -16.70 37.21 5.82
N THR A 753 -17.71 37.70 6.53
CA THR A 753 -19.10 37.71 6.06
C THR A 753 -19.61 39.12 5.77
N TYR A 754 -20.50 39.20 4.78
CA TYR A 754 -21.13 40.42 4.30
C TYR A 754 -22.65 40.28 4.37
N ALA A 755 -23.33 41.31 4.87
CA ALA A 755 -24.78 41.40 4.88
C ALA A 755 -25.23 42.85 4.63
N VAL A 756 -26.45 43.05 4.15
CA VAL A 756 -27.06 44.39 4.01
C VAL A 756 -28.22 44.50 4.99
N TYR A 757 -28.20 45.56 5.79
CA TYR A 757 -29.23 45.93 6.75
C TYR A 757 -29.88 47.24 6.29
N GLN A 758 -31.20 47.34 6.37
CA GLN A 758 -31.92 48.59 6.16
C GLN A 758 -33.15 48.64 7.06
N GLN A 759 -33.36 49.76 7.74
CA GLN A 759 -34.54 49.94 8.59
C GLN A 759 -35.76 50.29 7.73
N SER A 760 -36.83 49.49 7.86
CA SER A 760 -38.12 49.79 7.22
C SER A 760 -38.82 50.94 7.96
N THR A 761 -38.62 52.17 7.51
CA THR A 761 -39.24 53.36 8.10
C THR A 761 -40.61 53.68 7.50
N GLY A 762 -41.61 53.98 8.34
CA GLY A 762 -42.86 54.57 7.89
C GLY A 762 -42.69 56.03 7.40
N PRO A 763 -43.65 56.56 6.62
CA PRO A 763 -43.59 57.94 6.13
C PRO A 763 -43.61 58.94 7.30
N ARG A 764 -42.55 59.75 7.41
CA ARG A 764 -42.43 60.79 8.45
C ARG A 764 -43.51 61.86 8.24
N PRO A 765 -44.34 62.19 9.26
CA PRO A 765 -45.24 63.34 9.18
C PRO A 765 -44.46 64.65 8.93
N PRO A 766 -44.98 65.61 8.15
CA PRO A 766 -44.22 66.83 7.80
C PRO A 766 -43.75 67.66 9.01
N HIS A 767 -44.47 67.63 10.13
CA HIS A 767 -44.07 68.30 11.38
C HIS A 767 -42.94 67.58 12.15
N GLN A 768 -42.48 66.43 11.67
CA GLN A 768 -41.38 65.63 12.22
C GLN A 768 -40.16 65.61 11.27
N ALA A 769 -40.24 66.29 10.12
CA ALA A 769 -39.07 66.58 9.31
C ALA A 769 -38.20 67.61 10.03
N SER A 770 -37.07 67.18 10.57
CA SER A 770 -36.13 68.02 11.29
C SER A 770 -35.44 69.00 10.34
N SER A 771 -35.74 70.29 10.47
CA SER A 771 -35.17 71.37 9.65
C SER A 771 -33.72 71.74 10.03
N GLY A 772 -33.08 70.98 10.93
CA GLY A 772 -31.73 71.25 11.45
C GLY A 772 -30.82 70.01 11.51
N THR A 773 -31.25 68.89 10.93
CA THR A 773 -30.42 67.69 10.70
C THR A 773 -30.45 67.39 9.21
N MET A 774 -29.84 68.31 8.46
CA MET A 774 -29.61 68.24 7.03
C MET A 774 -28.14 68.63 6.81
N MET A 775 -27.34 67.69 6.33
CA MET A 775 -25.96 67.90 5.90
C MET A 775 -25.88 68.50 4.49
N ASP A 776 -26.94 68.40 3.70
CA ASP A 776 -27.07 68.97 2.35
C ASP A 776 -28.55 69.33 2.04
N ASP A 777 -28.78 70.20 1.05
CA ASP A 777 -30.06 70.90 0.80
C ASP A 777 -31.08 70.10 -0.06
N SER A 778 -30.94 68.76 -0.10
CA SER A 778 -31.58 67.87 -1.08
C SER A 778 -32.80 67.09 -0.55
N GLY A 779 -33.75 67.78 0.05
CA GLY A 779 -35.08 67.24 0.39
C GLY A 779 -35.15 66.38 1.66
N PRO A 780 -36.30 65.73 1.95
CA PRO A 780 -36.53 65.03 3.22
C PRO A 780 -35.85 63.66 3.29
N SER A 781 -34.53 63.65 3.47
CA SER A 781 -33.71 62.44 3.57
C SER A 781 -33.74 61.78 4.97
N ILE A 782 -33.23 60.55 5.06
CA ILE A 782 -33.03 59.84 6.33
C ILE A 782 -31.53 59.84 6.66
N GLU A 783 -31.08 60.86 7.39
CA GLU A 783 -29.70 60.93 7.85
C GLU A 783 -29.39 59.85 8.89
N MET A 784 -28.41 58.98 8.60
CA MET A 784 -28.02 57.88 9.48
C MET A 784 -26.50 57.67 9.50
N LEU A 785 -25.93 57.62 10.71
CA LEU A 785 -24.52 57.29 10.95
C LEU A 785 -24.35 55.78 11.23
N PRO A 786 -23.19 55.18 10.86
CA PRO A 786 -22.87 53.77 11.18
C PRO A 786 -23.02 53.42 12.67
N GLN A 787 -22.73 54.37 13.55
CA GLN A 787 -22.89 54.25 15.01
C GLN A 787 -24.32 53.90 15.42
N HIS A 788 -25.35 54.36 14.69
CA HIS A 788 -26.74 54.01 14.99
C HIS A 788 -26.99 52.51 14.78
N ALA A 789 -26.51 51.94 13.67
CA ALA A 789 -26.72 50.52 13.36
C ALA A 789 -26.08 49.59 14.40
N ILE A 790 -24.84 49.82 14.83
CA ILE A 790 -24.22 48.96 15.87
C ILE A 790 -24.94 49.09 17.22
N LEU A 791 -25.42 50.29 17.58
CA LEU A 791 -26.19 50.50 18.80
C LEU A 791 -27.53 49.75 18.76
N GLN A 792 -28.24 49.75 17.63
CA GLN A 792 -29.49 48.97 17.51
C GLN A 792 -29.26 47.43 17.51
N LEU A 793 -28.04 46.97 17.21
CA LEU A 793 -27.70 45.54 17.16
C LEU A 793 -27.10 45.00 18.46
N LEU A 794 -26.38 45.83 19.24
CA LEU A 794 -25.60 45.39 20.41
C LEU A 794 -25.96 46.09 21.73
N ALA A 795 -26.66 47.24 21.73
CA ALA A 795 -27.04 47.88 22.98
C ALA A 795 -28.22 47.15 23.64
N THR A 796 -28.09 46.81 24.92
CA THR A 796 -29.20 46.33 25.75
C THR A 796 -29.62 47.40 26.76
N ALA A 797 -30.78 47.24 27.39
CA ALA A 797 -31.25 48.16 28.43
C ALA A 797 -30.42 48.12 29.73
N MET A 798 -29.50 47.15 29.87
CA MET A 798 -28.52 47.06 30.96
C MET A 798 -27.11 47.37 30.45
N PRO A 799 -26.24 48.00 31.26
CA PRO A 799 -24.83 48.19 30.89
C PRO A 799 -24.13 46.83 30.67
N MET A 800 -23.51 46.65 29.50
CA MET A 800 -22.60 45.52 29.24
C MET A 800 -21.34 45.65 30.09
N SER A 801 -20.70 44.52 30.42
CA SER A 801 -19.40 44.53 31.11
C SER A 801 -18.33 45.21 30.24
N PRO A 802 -17.29 45.85 30.82
CA PRO A 802 -16.27 46.55 30.03
C PRO A 802 -15.45 45.61 29.13
N SER A 803 -15.46 44.30 29.39
CA SER A 803 -14.85 43.25 28.56
C SER A 803 -15.71 42.83 27.36
N GLU A 804 -17.02 43.12 27.38
CA GLU A 804 -18.00 42.83 26.32
C GLU A 804 -18.30 44.04 25.42
N GLN A 805 -18.07 45.26 25.91
CA GLN A 805 -18.39 46.48 25.16
C GLN A 805 -17.60 46.58 23.83
N PRO A 806 -18.27 46.91 22.71
CA PRO A 806 -17.60 47.14 21.42
C PRO A 806 -16.56 48.26 21.49
N ILE A 807 -15.29 47.94 21.21
CA ILE A 807 -14.21 48.93 21.20
C ILE A 807 -14.23 49.64 19.83
N PRO A 808 -14.48 50.96 19.76
CA PRO A 808 -14.41 51.70 18.50
C PRO A 808 -12.95 51.82 18.02
N LEU A 809 -12.73 51.60 16.72
CA LEU A 809 -11.42 51.65 16.10
C LEU A 809 -11.29 52.96 15.29
N PRO A 810 -10.24 53.79 15.47
CA PRO A 810 -10.12 55.07 14.78
C PRO A 810 -9.81 54.89 13.29
N GLU A 811 -10.67 55.36 12.39
CA GLU A 811 -10.48 55.16 10.94
C GLU A 811 -9.28 55.92 10.36
N ASP A 812 -8.91 57.06 10.96
CA ASP A 812 -7.73 57.86 10.57
C ASP A 812 -6.38 57.21 10.93
N ASP A 813 -6.38 56.07 11.63
CA ASP A 813 -5.14 55.41 12.09
C ASP A 813 -4.45 54.63 10.94
N PRO A 814 -3.21 55.00 10.54
CA PRO A 814 -2.45 54.27 9.53
C PRO A 814 -2.05 52.86 9.98
N ILE A 815 -2.04 52.57 11.28
CA ILE A 815 -1.81 51.23 11.85
C ILE A 815 -3.05 50.36 11.61
N LEU A 816 -4.25 50.86 11.92
CA LEU A 816 -5.52 50.14 11.72
C LEU A 816 -5.73 49.80 10.25
N SER A 817 -5.65 50.80 9.37
CA SER A 817 -5.88 50.62 7.93
C SER A 817 -4.85 49.66 7.30
N ARG A 818 -3.59 49.67 7.77
CA ARG A 818 -2.57 48.68 7.39
C ARG A 818 -2.88 47.28 7.94
N ALA A 819 -3.36 47.17 9.17
CA ALA A 819 -3.70 45.89 9.79
C ALA A 819 -4.89 45.22 9.07
N ILE A 820 -5.97 45.97 8.81
CA ILE A 820 -7.14 45.46 8.06
C ILE A 820 -6.72 45.01 6.65
N ARG A 821 -5.90 45.80 5.93
CA ARG A 821 -5.35 45.39 4.61
C ARG A 821 -4.44 44.16 4.67
N THR A 822 -3.79 43.90 5.79
CA THR A 822 -2.97 42.69 5.98
C THR A 822 -3.86 41.48 6.25
N PHE A 823 -4.86 41.65 7.11
CA PHE A 823 -5.86 40.65 7.46
C PHE A 823 -6.73 40.22 6.27
N ASP A 824 -7.22 41.16 5.46
CA ASP A 824 -8.04 40.85 4.28
C ASP A 824 -7.22 40.20 3.14
N ARG A 825 -5.89 40.29 3.20
CA ARG A 825 -4.97 39.56 2.31
C ARG A 825 -4.67 38.13 2.82
N ASN A 826 -4.89 37.84 4.10
CA ASN A 826 -4.75 36.48 4.64
C ASN A 826 -6.01 35.67 4.26
N PRO A 827 -5.88 34.58 3.48
CA PRO A 827 -7.03 33.92 2.87
C PRO A 827 -7.96 33.25 3.90
N THR A 828 -9.23 33.11 3.51
CA THR A 828 -10.28 32.45 4.30
C THR A 828 -10.44 30.96 3.98
N ILE A 829 -9.65 30.43 3.05
CA ILE A 829 -9.58 29.02 2.66
C ILE A 829 -8.12 28.59 2.81
N ASP A 830 -7.88 27.41 3.38
CA ASP A 830 -6.53 26.88 3.58
C ASP A 830 -6.00 26.35 2.23
N SER A 831 -5.21 27.22 1.58
CA SER A 831 -4.78 27.07 0.20
C SER A 831 -3.38 26.48 0.11
N VAL A 832 -3.25 25.32 -0.53
CA VAL A 832 -2.00 24.57 -0.70
C VAL A 832 -1.65 24.38 -2.18
N LYS A 833 -0.41 23.94 -2.47
CA LYS A 833 0.06 23.70 -3.84
C LYS A 833 0.94 22.46 -3.95
N ALA A 834 0.80 21.73 -5.05
CA ALA A 834 1.61 20.57 -5.38
C ALA A 834 1.97 20.56 -6.88
N GLY A 835 3.18 20.16 -7.25
CA GLY A 835 3.52 19.97 -8.66
C GLY A 835 2.91 18.70 -9.24
N VAL A 836 2.70 18.66 -10.56
CA VAL A 836 2.27 17.46 -11.30
C VAL A 836 3.17 17.29 -12.52
N LEU A 837 4.08 16.32 -12.44
CA LEU A 837 5.10 16.04 -13.45
C LEU A 837 4.76 14.77 -14.23
N TYR A 838 4.94 14.83 -15.55
CA TYR A 838 4.86 13.68 -16.44
C TYR A 838 6.27 13.23 -16.83
N VAL A 839 6.57 11.95 -16.61
CA VAL A 839 7.84 11.31 -16.98
C VAL A 839 7.54 10.25 -18.03
N GLY A 840 7.86 10.55 -19.29
CA GLY A 840 7.58 9.69 -20.43
C GLY A 840 8.55 8.49 -20.55
N PRO A 841 8.26 7.56 -21.47
CA PRO A 841 9.06 6.35 -21.69
C PRO A 841 10.57 6.61 -21.78
N GLY A 842 11.34 5.89 -20.96
CA GLY A 842 12.80 5.98 -20.91
C GLY A 842 13.40 7.22 -20.22
N GLN A 843 12.65 8.30 -20.01
CA GLN A 843 13.16 9.55 -19.41
C GLN A 843 13.65 9.33 -17.97
N ASP A 844 14.82 9.89 -17.63
CA ASP A 844 15.37 9.90 -16.26
C ASP A 844 16.08 11.21 -15.85
N GLN A 845 16.17 12.18 -16.76
CA GLN A 845 16.79 13.48 -16.51
C GLN A 845 15.76 14.59 -16.30
N GLN A 846 15.99 15.44 -15.30
CA GLN A 846 15.16 16.60 -14.95
C GLN A 846 14.72 17.42 -16.15
N ASP A 847 15.67 17.76 -17.02
CA ASP A 847 15.49 18.78 -18.04
C ASP A 847 14.62 18.23 -19.19
N GLN A 848 14.74 16.93 -19.49
CA GLN A 848 13.84 16.20 -20.41
C GLN A 848 12.40 16.15 -19.87
N ILE A 849 12.23 15.96 -18.56
CA ILE A 849 10.93 15.90 -17.89
C ILE A 849 10.24 17.26 -17.90
N LEU A 850 11.00 18.34 -17.67
CA LEU A 850 10.49 19.71 -17.68
C LEU A 850 10.24 20.25 -19.09
N ALA A 851 10.91 19.74 -20.11
CA ALA A 851 10.68 20.09 -21.52
C ALA A 851 9.39 19.49 -22.11
N ASN A 852 8.76 18.50 -21.44
CA ASN A 852 7.52 17.88 -21.89
C ASN A 852 6.40 18.93 -22.11
N GLN A 853 5.72 18.85 -23.26
CA GLN A 853 4.65 19.79 -23.65
C GLN A 853 3.24 19.20 -23.56
N ARG A 854 3.13 17.86 -23.46
CA ARG A 854 1.91 17.05 -23.29
C ARG A 854 2.30 15.73 -22.63
N GLY A 855 1.36 15.04 -21.99
CA GLY A 855 1.57 13.66 -21.54
C GLY A 855 0.96 12.61 -22.46
N SER A 856 0.87 11.38 -21.97
CA SER A 856 0.11 10.29 -22.60
C SER A 856 -1.40 10.54 -22.51
N ALA A 857 -2.18 9.80 -23.30
CA ALA A 857 -3.65 9.82 -23.21
C ALA A 857 -4.15 9.48 -21.78
N SER A 858 -3.44 8.60 -21.07
CA SER A 858 -3.72 8.26 -19.68
C SER A 858 -3.40 9.40 -18.71
N TYR A 859 -2.29 10.11 -18.92
CA TYR A 859 -1.96 11.30 -18.13
C TYR A 859 -2.98 12.43 -18.32
N GLU A 860 -3.38 12.73 -19.56
CA GLU A 860 -4.39 13.77 -19.83
C GLU A 860 -5.77 13.37 -19.25
N SER A 861 -6.11 12.08 -19.27
CA SER A 861 -7.31 11.54 -18.62
C SER A 861 -7.24 11.69 -17.09
N PHE A 862 -6.13 11.30 -16.48
CA PHE A 862 -5.84 11.52 -15.05
C PHE A 862 -5.96 13.00 -14.65
N LEU A 863 -5.35 13.91 -15.42
CA LEU A 863 -5.44 15.36 -15.20
C LEU A 863 -6.89 15.85 -15.22
N SER A 864 -7.70 15.38 -16.19
CA SER A 864 -9.11 15.79 -16.33
C SER A 864 -10.00 15.37 -15.15
N LEU A 865 -9.57 14.37 -14.37
CA LEU A 865 -10.28 13.84 -13.21
C LEU A 865 -9.67 14.28 -11.86
N LEU A 866 -8.45 14.84 -11.87
CA LEU A 866 -7.74 15.30 -10.67
C LEU A 866 -8.35 16.57 -10.05
N GLY A 867 -8.93 17.43 -10.87
CA GLY A 867 -9.54 18.69 -10.42
C GLY A 867 -10.27 19.43 -11.56
N THR A 868 -10.76 20.63 -11.25
CA THR A 868 -11.39 21.51 -12.24
C THR A 868 -10.31 22.33 -12.97
N LYS A 869 -10.46 22.50 -14.28
CA LYS A 869 -9.61 23.40 -15.07
C LYS A 869 -10.03 24.87 -14.83
N VAL A 870 -9.14 25.69 -14.27
CA VAL A 870 -9.40 27.09 -13.87
C VAL A 870 -8.52 28.03 -14.68
N SER A 871 -9.03 29.21 -15.05
CA SER A 871 -8.25 30.22 -15.78
C SER A 871 -7.40 31.07 -14.84
N LEU A 872 -6.17 31.36 -15.26
CA LEU A 872 -5.25 32.29 -14.60
C LEU A 872 -5.50 33.76 -15.00
N LYS A 873 -6.42 34.02 -15.91
CA LYS A 873 -6.77 35.36 -16.39
C LYS A 873 -7.68 36.07 -15.39
N SER A 874 -7.31 37.28 -14.98
CA SER A 874 -8.08 38.07 -14.01
C SER A 874 -9.48 38.44 -14.55
N PRO A 875 -10.56 38.33 -13.73
CA PRO A 875 -10.57 37.80 -12.36
C PRO A 875 -10.50 36.27 -12.33
N CYS A 876 -9.52 35.71 -11.59
CA CYS A 876 -9.20 34.28 -11.54
C CYS A 876 -10.21 33.43 -10.73
N GLY A 877 -11.48 33.84 -10.68
CA GLY A 877 -12.49 33.30 -9.78
C GLY A 877 -12.24 33.67 -8.32
N LEU A 878 -12.57 32.75 -7.41
CA LEU A 878 -12.29 32.84 -5.97
C LEU A 878 -10.96 32.18 -5.56
N LEU A 879 -10.27 31.54 -6.51
CA LEU A 879 -9.11 30.68 -6.26
C LEU A 879 -7.84 31.52 -6.06
N ASN A 880 -7.01 31.21 -5.06
CA ASN A 880 -5.67 31.79 -4.96
C ASN A 880 -4.73 31.10 -5.97
N PRO A 881 -4.12 31.81 -6.94
CA PRO A 881 -3.27 31.19 -7.96
C PRO A 881 -1.90 30.68 -7.43
N GLN A 882 -1.61 30.79 -6.14
CA GLN A 882 -0.46 30.15 -5.46
C GLN A 882 0.95 30.50 -6.02
N GLY A 883 1.02 31.61 -6.76
CA GLY A 883 2.23 32.13 -7.40
C GLY A 883 2.21 32.05 -8.93
N LEU A 884 1.19 31.45 -9.55
CA LEU A 884 0.98 31.46 -11.01
C LEU A 884 0.44 32.81 -11.51
N ASN A 885 0.91 33.27 -12.66
CA ASN A 885 0.58 34.59 -13.23
C ASN A 885 0.26 34.49 -14.72
N TYR A 886 -0.86 35.06 -15.14
CA TYR A 886 -1.17 35.26 -16.56
C TYR A 886 -0.42 36.49 -17.11
N PRO A 887 0.16 36.45 -18.33
CA PRO A 887 0.15 35.33 -19.28
C PRO A 887 1.32 34.34 -19.10
N THR A 888 2.32 34.67 -18.30
CA THR A 888 3.64 34.00 -18.27
C THR A 888 3.56 32.52 -17.93
N ASP A 889 2.67 32.13 -17.01
CA ASP A 889 2.46 30.73 -16.59
C ASP A 889 1.37 30.02 -17.40
N GLY A 890 0.86 30.66 -18.46
CA GLY A 890 -0.21 30.15 -19.32
C GLY A 890 -1.60 30.73 -18.99
N GLU A 891 -2.62 30.22 -19.69
CA GLU A 891 -4.01 30.67 -19.52
C GLU A 891 -4.80 29.82 -18.50
N TRP A 892 -4.39 28.58 -18.26
CA TRP A 892 -5.14 27.60 -17.47
C TRP A 892 -4.24 26.79 -16.54
N THR A 893 -4.78 26.43 -15.38
CA THR A 893 -4.24 25.38 -14.51
C THR A 893 -5.35 24.43 -14.05
N ILE A 894 -5.01 23.44 -13.22
CA ILE A 894 -5.96 22.53 -12.57
C ILE A 894 -5.96 22.84 -11.07
N ALA A 895 -7.14 22.88 -10.46
CA ALA A 895 -7.29 23.03 -9.03
C ALA A 895 -8.45 22.19 -8.49
N TRP A 896 -8.35 21.74 -7.25
CA TRP A 896 -9.45 21.15 -6.51
C TRP A 896 -9.75 22.00 -5.27
N CYS A 897 -11.04 22.15 -4.93
CA CYS A 897 -11.50 23.03 -3.86
C CYS A 897 -12.69 22.41 -3.12
N ASP A 898 -12.71 22.58 -1.80
CA ASP A 898 -13.83 22.36 -0.91
C ASP A 898 -13.97 23.58 0.03
N ARG A 899 -15.01 23.62 0.87
CA ARG A 899 -15.44 24.77 1.68
C ARG A 899 -14.38 25.35 2.64
N THR A 900 -13.29 24.63 2.88
CA THR A 900 -12.23 25.01 3.84
C THR A 900 -10.81 24.80 3.31
N THR A 901 -10.61 24.02 2.25
CA THR A 901 -9.30 23.73 1.66
C THR A 901 -9.33 23.81 0.15
N GLU A 902 -8.27 24.35 -0.45
CA GLU A 902 -8.05 24.31 -1.90
C GLU A 902 -6.62 23.85 -2.20
N ILE A 903 -6.45 23.11 -3.29
CA ILE A 903 -5.15 22.68 -3.81
C ILE A 903 -5.01 23.12 -5.27
N VAL A 904 -3.98 23.90 -5.54
CA VAL A 904 -3.61 24.32 -6.90
C VAL A 904 -2.47 23.44 -7.39
N PHE A 905 -2.69 22.80 -8.53
CA PHE A 905 -1.67 21.96 -9.15
C PHE A 905 -0.76 22.82 -10.03
N LEU A 906 0.55 22.63 -9.92
CA LEU A 906 1.56 23.29 -10.75
C LEU A 906 1.95 22.32 -11.86
N VAL A 907 1.45 22.55 -13.08
CA VAL A 907 1.43 21.55 -14.16
C VAL A 907 2.30 22.03 -15.35
N PRO A 908 3.60 21.67 -15.45
CA PRO A 908 4.50 22.22 -16.47
C PRO A 908 4.10 21.93 -17.93
N THR A 909 3.39 20.85 -18.18
CA THR A 909 2.82 20.51 -19.50
C THR A 909 1.72 21.49 -19.95
N MET A 910 1.11 22.25 -19.02
CA MET A 910 0.14 23.31 -19.33
C MET A 910 0.77 24.71 -19.44
N MET A 911 2.04 24.87 -19.04
CA MET A 911 2.78 26.15 -19.09
C MET A 911 3.38 26.39 -20.48
N PRO A 912 3.62 27.65 -20.90
CA PRO A 912 4.27 27.96 -22.18
C PRO A 912 5.65 27.28 -22.35
N PRO A 913 6.03 26.86 -23.57
CA PRO A 913 7.35 26.31 -23.89
C PRO A 913 8.33 27.41 -24.35
N ASP A 914 8.51 28.44 -23.53
CA ASP A 914 9.49 29.51 -23.78
C ASP A 914 10.93 29.08 -23.42
N PRO A 915 11.98 29.70 -23.99
CA PRO A 915 13.38 29.33 -23.70
C PRO A 915 13.84 29.67 -22.27
N GLU A 916 13.21 30.64 -21.59
CA GLU A 916 13.34 30.86 -20.14
C GLU A 916 12.35 30.01 -19.33
N GLY A 917 11.38 29.39 -20.03
CA GLY A 917 10.27 28.64 -19.48
C GLY A 917 10.68 27.38 -18.73
N GLU A 918 11.79 26.71 -19.07
CA GLU A 918 12.30 25.58 -18.28
C GLU A 918 12.67 26.01 -16.85
N GLN A 919 13.34 27.15 -16.70
CA GLN A 919 13.73 27.70 -15.40
C GLN A 919 12.53 28.23 -14.62
N GLN A 920 11.52 28.76 -15.32
CA GLN A 920 10.23 29.18 -14.74
C GLN A 920 9.38 27.98 -14.27
N ARG A 921 9.22 26.94 -15.11
CA ARG A 921 8.58 25.66 -14.77
C ARG A 921 9.25 25.04 -13.54
N PHE A 922 10.59 25.00 -13.51
CA PHE A 922 11.38 24.56 -12.35
C PHE A 922 11.15 25.44 -11.12
N SER A 923 11.05 26.77 -11.27
CA SER A 923 10.75 27.68 -10.16
C SER A 923 9.40 27.38 -9.49
N HIS A 924 8.43 26.84 -10.22
CA HIS A 924 7.15 26.43 -9.63
C HIS A 924 7.24 25.07 -8.92
N VAL A 925 7.56 23.99 -9.64
CA VAL A 925 7.57 22.61 -9.07
C VAL A 925 8.73 22.40 -8.10
N GLY A 926 9.87 23.07 -8.34
CA GLY A 926 11.05 23.04 -7.48
C GLY A 926 10.87 23.81 -6.18
N ASN A 927 9.91 24.73 -6.08
CA ASN A 927 9.49 25.39 -4.84
C ASN A 927 8.18 24.81 -4.26
N ALA A 928 7.72 23.64 -4.74
CA ALA A 928 6.65 22.88 -4.11
C ALA A 928 7.25 21.85 -3.14
N TYR A 929 6.63 21.69 -1.97
CA TYR A 929 7.03 20.64 -1.02
C TYR A 929 6.57 19.25 -1.43
N VAL A 930 5.49 19.18 -2.21
CA VAL A 930 4.87 17.96 -2.69
C VAL A 930 4.84 17.97 -4.21
N ASN A 931 5.29 16.88 -4.83
CA ASN A 931 5.25 16.68 -6.27
C ASN A 931 4.61 15.33 -6.62
N ILE A 932 3.55 15.34 -7.41
CA ILE A 932 2.92 14.15 -8.01
C ILE A 932 3.70 13.81 -9.28
N ILE A 933 4.16 12.57 -9.39
CA ILE A 933 5.00 12.08 -10.49
C ILE A 933 4.23 10.99 -11.24
N PHE A 934 3.77 11.27 -12.45
CA PHE A 934 3.16 10.28 -13.34
C PHE A 934 4.27 9.63 -14.16
N ASN A 935 4.62 8.39 -13.81
CA ASN A 935 5.84 7.71 -14.23
C ASN A 935 5.56 6.59 -15.25
N GLU A 936 5.71 6.89 -16.53
CA GLU A 936 5.68 5.91 -17.62
C GLU A 936 7.10 5.54 -18.12
N SER A 937 8.16 5.93 -17.39
CA SER A 937 9.55 5.72 -17.82
C SER A 937 9.99 4.26 -17.93
N GLY A 938 9.29 3.34 -17.27
CA GLY A 938 9.70 1.95 -17.07
C GLY A 938 10.83 1.76 -16.05
N LYS A 939 11.21 2.81 -15.30
CA LYS A 939 12.24 2.82 -14.26
C LYS A 939 11.66 3.26 -12.91
N PRO A 940 12.21 2.84 -11.76
CA PRO A 940 11.83 3.39 -10.46
C PRO A 940 12.26 4.87 -10.36
N TRP A 941 11.35 5.71 -9.86
CA TRP A 941 11.61 7.14 -9.65
C TRP A 941 12.67 7.37 -8.58
N LYS A 942 13.54 8.37 -8.78
CA LYS A 942 14.58 8.78 -7.82
C LYS A 942 14.30 10.19 -7.34
N LEU A 943 14.39 10.42 -6.04
CA LEU A 943 14.17 11.75 -5.45
C LEU A 943 15.16 12.79 -6.01
N ASP A 944 16.42 12.38 -6.22
CA ASP A 944 17.50 13.21 -6.74
C ASP A 944 17.32 13.65 -8.21
N THR A 945 16.33 13.11 -8.92
CA THR A 945 15.99 13.57 -10.29
C THR A 945 15.47 15.00 -10.30
N LEU A 946 14.92 15.51 -9.19
CA LEU A 946 14.60 16.94 -9.01
C LEU A 946 15.64 17.59 -8.09
N LYS A 947 16.47 18.48 -8.64
CA LYS A 947 17.62 19.10 -7.93
C LYS A 947 17.19 20.26 -7.02
N THR A 948 16.28 20.01 -6.08
CA THR A 948 15.74 21.03 -5.15
C THR A 948 15.86 20.62 -3.68
N ALA A 949 16.10 21.62 -2.82
CA ALA A 949 16.07 21.48 -1.36
C ALA A 949 14.65 21.54 -0.76
N PHE A 950 13.61 21.80 -1.57
CA PHE A 950 12.23 21.96 -1.11
C PHE A 950 11.34 20.74 -1.36
N SER A 951 11.60 19.88 -2.35
CA SER A 951 10.75 18.68 -2.54
C SER A 951 10.96 17.72 -1.36
N TYR A 952 9.95 17.60 -0.51
CA TYR A 952 9.96 16.79 0.72
C TYR A 952 9.28 15.44 0.48
N VAL A 953 8.24 15.43 -0.35
CA VAL A 953 7.34 14.28 -0.57
C VAL A 953 7.01 14.14 -2.05
N ASN A 954 7.35 13.01 -2.66
CA ASN A 954 7.01 12.71 -4.05
C ASN A 954 5.93 11.61 -4.10
N ILE A 955 4.77 11.88 -4.70
CA ILE A 955 3.68 10.91 -4.88
C ILE A 955 3.86 10.28 -6.27
N VAL A 956 4.49 9.11 -6.33
CA VAL A 956 4.79 8.40 -7.57
C VAL A 956 3.61 7.53 -7.97
N ILE A 957 3.12 7.72 -9.19
CA ILE A 957 2.08 6.93 -9.86
C ILE A 957 2.78 6.18 -10.98
N THR A 958 2.76 4.85 -10.96
CA THR A 958 3.35 4.00 -12.01
C THR A 958 2.27 3.03 -12.54
N PRO A 959 2.14 2.80 -13.85
CA PRO A 959 1.28 1.73 -14.38
C PRO A 959 1.65 0.37 -13.77
N VAL A 960 0.66 -0.43 -13.38
CA VAL A 960 0.89 -1.77 -12.80
C VAL A 960 1.43 -2.76 -13.82
N ASP A 961 0.89 -2.70 -15.03
CA ASP A 961 1.25 -3.58 -16.13
C ASP A 961 2.19 -2.87 -17.09
N ARG A 962 3.31 -3.51 -17.44
CA ARG A 962 4.33 -2.93 -18.33
C ARG A 962 3.74 -2.61 -19.71
N THR A 963 3.88 -1.38 -20.17
CA THR A 963 3.55 -0.97 -21.55
C THR A 963 4.58 -1.49 -22.55
N ASP A 964 4.13 -1.93 -23.72
CA ASP A 964 4.96 -2.46 -24.81
C ASP A 964 4.77 -1.62 -26.08
N SER A 965 5.69 -1.72 -27.05
CA SER A 965 5.51 -1.13 -28.41
C SER A 965 4.30 -1.68 -29.19
N ALA A 966 3.53 -2.61 -28.62
CA ALA A 966 2.30 -3.17 -29.16
C ALA A 966 1.02 -2.67 -28.46
N SER A 967 1.11 -1.94 -27.34
CA SER A 967 -0.10 -1.35 -26.71
C SER A 967 -0.66 -0.17 -27.50
N ASP A 968 0.17 0.54 -28.28
CA ASP A 968 -0.26 1.66 -29.12
C ASP A 968 -1.34 1.29 -30.17
N THR A 969 -1.44 0.01 -30.54
CA THR A 969 -2.47 -0.52 -31.45
C THR A 969 -3.72 -1.07 -30.75
N ILE A 970 -3.72 -1.19 -29.42
CA ILE A 970 -4.88 -1.61 -28.62
C ILE A 970 -5.12 -0.57 -27.52
N ALA A 971 -5.86 0.48 -27.87
CA ALA A 971 -6.30 1.48 -26.89
C ALA A 971 -7.25 0.83 -25.86
N THR A 972 -6.70 0.45 -24.71
CA THR A 972 -7.51 0.17 -23.52
C THR A 972 -8.23 1.45 -23.10
N ALA A 973 -9.46 1.32 -22.63
CA ALA A 973 -10.11 2.44 -21.98
C ALA A 973 -9.38 2.72 -20.67
N TYR A 974 -8.96 3.96 -20.44
CA TYR A 974 -8.20 4.37 -19.24
C TYR A 974 -8.84 3.85 -17.94
N ASP A 975 -10.17 3.87 -17.84
CA ASP A 975 -10.94 3.40 -16.67
C ASP A 975 -10.73 1.92 -16.31
N ASP A 976 -10.22 1.09 -17.22
CA ASP A 976 -10.08 -0.37 -17.12
C ASP A 976 -8.69 -0.82 -16.62
N ASP A 977 -7.78 0.14 -16.42
CA ASP A 977 -6.38 -0.04 -16.06
C ASP A 977 -6.09 0.32 -14.58
N TYR A 978 -4.97 -0.17 -14.06
CA TYR A 978 -4.58 -0.07 -12.64
C TYR A 978 -3.21 0.58 -12.47
N TYR A 979 -3.08 1.36 -11.39
CA TYR A 979 -1.87 2.11 -11.07
C TYR A 979 -1.36 1.79 -9.67
N GLN A 980 -0.05 1.59 -9.56
CA GLN A 980 0.67 1.51 -8.30
C GLN A 980 1.03 2.93 -7.86
N VAL A 981 0.51 3.34 -6.71
CA VAL A 981 0.79 4.64 -6.09
C VAL A 981 1.65 4.42 -4.85
N GLN A 982 2.75 5.17 -4.74
CA GLN A 982 3.64 5.16 -3.59
C GLN A 982 4.12 6.58 -3.26
N VAL A 983 4.18 6.92 -1.98
CA VAL A 983 4.79 8.15 -1.50
C VAL A 983 6.22 7.90 -1.07
N LEU A 984 7.15 8.65 -1.65
CA LEU A 984 8.57 8.63 -1.30
C LEU A 984 8.92 9.93 -0.56
N THR A 985 9.30 9.85 0.71
CA THR A 985 9.82 10.99 1.48
C THR A 985 11.32 11.13 1.33
N ARG A 986 11.83 12.36 1.45
CA ARG A 986 13.28 12.62 1.54
C ARG A 986 13.90 11.94 2.76
N GLY A 987 15.18 11.56 2.69
CA GLY A 987 15.83 10.70 3.70
C GLY A 987 15.98 11.28 5.12
N ASP A 988 15.77 12.58 5.31
CA ASP A 988 15.68 13.28 6.61
C ASP A 988 14.25 13.33 7.18
N ILE A 989 13.26 12.83 6.43
CA ILE A 989 11.83 12.91 6.73
C ILE A 989 11.27 11.52 7.02
N PRO A 990 10.55 11.33 8.15
CA PRO A 990 10.04 10.02 8.53
C PRO A 990 8.88 9.56 7.64
N ASN A 991 8.94 8.31 7.17
CA ASN A 991 7.89 7.63 6.40
C ASN A 991 6.66 7.31 7.27
N ILE A 992 5.85 8.32 7.58
CA ILE A 992 4.66 8.21 8.46
C ILE A 992 3.32 8.08 7.74
N SER A 993 3.24 8.31 6.43
CA SER A 993 1.96 8.23 5.68
C SER A 993 1.58 6.77 5.36
N PRO A 994 0.29 6.41 5.32
CA PRO A 994 -0.22 5.16 4.72
C PRO A 994 0.29 4.85 3.32
N ALA A 995 0.66 5.89 2.58
CA ALA A 995 1.09 5.81 1.19
C ALA A 995 2.57 5.40 1.00
N ALA A 996 3.36 5.31 2.08
CA ALA A 996 4.79 4.97 1.99
C ALA A 996 5.05 3.53 1.51
N ASP A 997 4.17 2.60 1.90
CA ASP A 997 4.11 1.27 1.29
C ASP A 997 3.20 1.34 0.04
N PRO A 998 3.54 0.76 -1.11
CA PRO A 998 2.77 0.90 -2.34
C PRO A 998 1.32 0.39 -2.22
N LYS A 999 0.42 0.98 -3.01
CA LYS A 999 -1.01 0.60 -3.11
C LYS A 999 -1.43 0.53 -4.58
N ILE A 1000 -2.24 -0.46 -4.93
CA ILE A 1000 -2.83 -0.61 -6.27
C ILE A 1000 -4.24 -0.05 -6.24
N VAL A 1001 -4.56 0.85 -7.18
CA VAL A 1001 -5.85 1.54 -7.27
C VAL A 1001 -6.29 1.63 -8.73
N SER A 1002 -7.60 1.55 -8.98
CA SER A 1002 -8.22 1.70 -10.29
C SER A 1002 -7.98 3.11 -10.85
N ALA A 1003 -7.75 3.22 -12.16
CA ALA A 1003 -7.56 4.50 -12.86
C ALA A 1003 -8.70 5.52 -12.60
N ARG A 1004 -9.92 5.02 -12.38
CA ARG A 1004 -11.13 5.79 -12.06
C ARG A 1004 -11.14 6.38 -10.65
N ARG A 1005 -10.56 5.71 -9.64
CA ARG A 1005 -10.47 6.22 -8.25
C ARG A 1005 -9.13 6.89 -7.92
N LEU A 1006 -8.08 6.57 -8.67
CA LEU A 1006 -6.71 7.11 -8.56
C LEU A 1006 -6.65 8.64 -8.34
N PRO A 1007 -7.32 9.50 -9.11
CA PRO A 1007 -7.18 10.95 -8.97
C PRO A 1007 -7.71 11.45 -7.61
N ARG A 1008 -8.76 10.81 -7.07
CA ARG A 1008 -9.32 11.19 -5.76
C ARG A 1008 -8.40 10.78 -4.62
N LEU A 1009 -7.79 9.60 -4.69
CA LEU A 1009 -6.74 9.16 -3.75
C LEU A 1009 -5.58 10.16 -3.74
N VAL A 1010 -5.02 10.44 -4.92
CA VAL A 1010 -3.83 11.30 -5.08
C VAL A 1010 -4.11 12.72 -4.61
N CYS A 1011 -5.30 13.28 -4.88
CA CYS A 1011 -5.70 14.58 -4.35
C CYS A 1011 -5.73 14.60 -2.80
N ILE A 1012 -6.29 13.57 -2.16
CA ILE A 1012 -6.35 13.49 -0.69
C ILE A 1012 -4.94 13.35 -0.10
N TRP A 1013 -4.12 12.46 -0.66
CA TRP A 1013 -2.73 12.26 -0.23
C TRP A 1013 -1.85 13.49 -0.45
N ALA A 1014 -2.06 14.25 -1.53
CA ALA A 1014 -1.36 15.51 -1.77
C ALA A 1014 -1.71 16.57 -0.71
N ILE A 1015 -2.98 16.68 -0.32
CA ILE A 1015 -3.40 17.58 0.77
C ILE A 1015 -2.75 17.17 2.10
N SER A 1016 -2.84 15.89 2.49
CA SER A 1016 -2.17 15.37 3.70
C SER A 1016 -0.66 15.61 3.68
N ALA A 1017 0.01 15.35 2.56
CA ALA A 1017 1.45 15.59 2.38
C ALA A 1017 1.82 17.08 2.44
N CYS A 1018 0.96 17.99 1.95
CA CYS A 1018 1.16 19.43 2.09
C CYS A 1018 1.05 19.87 3.55
N VAL A 1019 0.02 19.40 4.28
CA VAL A 1019 -0.16 19.68 5.72
C VAL A 1019 1.00 19.12 6.53
N PHE A 1020 1.47 17.90 6.21
CA PHE A 1020 2.69 17.33 6.79
C PHE A 1020 3.91 18.20 6.54
N SER A 1021 4.14 18.61 5.29
CA SER A 1021 5.31 19.40 4.91
C SER A 1021 5.37 20.75 5.63
N GLN A 1022 4.21 21.41 5.79
CA GLN A 1022 4.09 22.64 6.58
C GLN A 1022 4.37 22.38 8.07
N ALA A 1023 3.81 21.32 8.66
CA ALA A 1023 4.09 20.94 10.04
C ALA A 1023 5.58 20.57 10.26
N TRP A 1024 6.24 19.95 9.28
CA TRP A 1024 7.66 19.61 9.34
C TRP A 1024 8.57 20.84 9.26
N GLN A 1025 8.21 21.81 8.41
CA GLN A 1025 8.88 23.13 8.35
C GLN A 1025 8.74 23.87 9.69
N HIS A 1026 7.52 23.87 10.27
CA HIS A 1026 7.16 24.56 11.50
C HIS A 1026 7.33 23.71 12.78
N ARG A 1027 8.06 22.59 12.74
CA ARG A 1027 8.15 21.62 13.85
C ARG A 1027 8.59 22.18 15.21
N ASN A 1028 9.29 23.31 15.22
CA ASN A 1028 9.73 23.98 16.46
C ASN A 1028 8.61 24.81 17.13
N ASP A 1029 7.50 25.06 16.43
CA ASP A 1029 6.36 25.83 16.93
C ASP A 1029 5.43 24.96 17.78
N LYS A 1030 4.88 25.53 18.87
CA LYS A 1030 4.04 24.79 19.84
C LYS A 1030 2.67 24.35 19.29
N GLU A 1031 2.19 24.97 18.21
CA GLU A 1031 0.88 24.77 17.62
C GLU A 1031 0.98 24.94 16.09
N THR A 1032 0.13 24.26 15.35
CA THR A 1032 0.17 24.22 13.88
C THR A 1032 -0.04 25.61 13.27
N HIS A 1033 0.62 25.89 12.15
CA HIS A 1033 0.37 27.11 11.37
C HIS A 1033 -0.87 26.90 10.47
N SER A 1034 -1.80 27.86 10.45
CA SER A 1034 -2.88 27.94 9.46
C SER A 1034 -3.25 29.40 9.17
N PRO A 1035 -3.70 29.75 7.96
CA PRO A 1035 -4.25 31.06 7.62
C PRO A 1035 -5.29 31.58 8.63
N TRP A 1036 -6.23 30.73 9.05
CA TRP A 1036 -7.25 31.08 10.06
C TRP A 1036 -6.65 31.45 11.42
N ARG A 1037 -5.60 30.74 11.87
CA ARG A 1037 -4.88 31.07 13.10
C ARG A 1037 -4.12 32.39 12.97
N SER A 1038 -3.48 32.65 11.83
CA SER A 1038 -2.80 33.92 11.57
C SER A 1038 -3.78 35.11 11.62
N ARG A 1039 -4.98 34.95 11.05
CA ARG A 1039 -6.09 35.91 11.17
C ARG A 1039 -6.53 36.12 12.64
N LEU A 1040 -6.66 35.05 13.44
CA LEU A 1040 -6.98 35.16 14.87
C LEU A 1040 -5.88 35.91 15.67
N ILE A 1041 -4.61 35.64 15.37
CA ILE A 1041 -3.46 36.31 15.99
C ILE A 1041 -3.47 37.81 15.68
N GLU A 1042 -3.83 38.22 14.46
CA GLU A 1042 -3.96 39.63 14.08
C GLU A 1042 -5.11 40.33 14.84
N ILE A 1043 -6.27 39.69 14.96
CA ILE A 1043 -7.39 40.20 15.78
C ILE A 1043 -6.97 40.34 17.25
N LYS A 1044 -6.26 39.34 17.81
CA LYS A 1044 -5.76 39.41 19.20
C LYS A 1044 -4.74 40.52 19.41
N LYS A 1045 -3.83 40.76 18.47
CA LYS A 1045 -2.89 41.91 18.49
C LYS A 1045 -3.63 43.25 18.45
N LEU A 1046 -4.64 43.40 17.59
CA LEU A 1046 -5.48 44.59 17.54
C LEU A 1046 -6.24 44.82 18.85
N ARG A 1047 -6.82 43.77 19.45
CA ARG A 1047 -7.48 43.86 20.76
C ARG A 1047 -6.51 44.29 21.86
N GLN A 1048 -5.28 43.76 21.88
CA GLN A 1048 -4.26 44.15 22.85
C GLN A 1048 -3.83 45.63 22.70
N HIS A 1049 -3.72 46.13 21.47
CA HIS A 1049 -3.34 47.51 21.19
C HIS A 1049 -4.40 48.52 21.68
N TYR A 1050 -5.67 48.32 21.30
CA TYR A 1050 -6.77 49.23 21.60
C TYR A 1050 -7.57 48.88 22.87
N SER A 1051 -7.08 47.97 23.72
CA SER A 1051 -7.72 47.66 25.01
C SER A 1051 -7.64 48.87 25.96
N PRO A 1052 -8.70 49.22 26.72
CA PRO A 1052 -8.69 50.41 27.59
C PRO A 1052 -7.57 50.43 28.65
N ASP A 1053 -7.01 49.28 29.04
CA ASP A 1053 -5.91 49.21 30.02
C ASP A 1053 -4.56 49.73 29.49
N SER A 1054 -4.29 49.65 28.17
CA SER A 1054 -3.02 50.13 27.59
C SER A 1054 -2.86 51.64 27.78
N SER A 1055 -3.97 52.37 27.57
CA SER A 1055 -4.05 53.83 27.72
C SER A 1055 -3.87 54.34 29.17
N GLN A 1056 -4.04 53.47 30.18
CA GLN A 1056 -3.80 53.85 31.58
C GLN A 1056 -2.31 53.93 31.92
N GLN A 1057 -1.45 53.08 31.33
CA GLN A 1057 -0.01 53.10 31.63
C GLN A 1057 0.68 54.36 31.10
N GLU A 1058 0.36 54.80 29.88
CA GLU A 1058 0.89 56.06 29.34
C GLU A 1058 0.38 57.29 30.12
N SER A 1059 -0.90 57.27 30.51
CA SER A 1059 -1.53 58.34 31.32
C SER A 1059 -0.90 58.47 32.71
N GLN A 1060 -0.55 57.34 33.36
CA GLN A 1060 0.14 57.33 34.64
C GLN A 1060 1.58 57.86 34.53
N THR A 1061 2.32 57.53 33.47
CA THR A 1061 3.69 58.07 33.28
C THR A 1061 3.74 59.59 33.09
N ARG A 1062 2.67 60.23 32.59
CA ARG A 1062 2.59 61.70 32.50
C ARG A 1062 2.09 62.39 33.77
N THR A 1063 1.40 61.70 34.67
CA THR A 1063 0.88 62.28 35.93
C THR A 1063 1.75 61.98 37.16
N ALA A 1064 2.49 60.87 37.17
CA ALA A 1064 3.39 60.48 38.26
C ALA A 1064 4.52 61.50 38.56
N ALA A 1065 4.81 62.42 37.63
CA ALA A 1065 5.80 63.48 37.80
C ALA A 1065 5.33 64.65 38.69
N ALA A 1066 4.03 64.77 39.01
CA ALA A 1066 3.45 65.98 39.61
C ALA A 1066 3.00 65.84 41.09
N THR A 1067 2.71 64.62 41.58
CA THR A 1067 2.08 64.42 42.91
C THR A 1067 2.75 63.34 43.76
N ALA A 1068 4.05 63.50 44.01
CA ALA A 1068 4.75 62.75 45.05
C ALA A 1068 4.70 63.49 46.40
N MET A 1069 3.64 63.28 47.20
CA MET A 1069 3.56 63.52 48.67
C MET A 1069 2.10 63.28 49.15
N GLY A 1070 1.82 62.17 49.83
CA GLY A 1070 0.48 61.91 50.39
C GLY A 1070 0.25 60.48 50.88
N ALA A 1071 -0.07 60.33 52.17
CA ALA A 1071 -0.24 59.06 52.90
C ALA A 1071 -1.07 57.95 52.21
N GLY A 1072 -0.61 56.70 52.32
CA GLY A 1072 -1.24 55.55 51.67
C GLY A 1072 -2.45 54.94 52.38
N ARG A 1073 -3.21 54.12 51.62
CA ARG A 1073 -4.19 53.14 52.11
C ARG A 1073 -3.99 51.82 51.38
N LYS A 1074 -4.28 50.71 52.06
CA LYS A 1074 -4.19 49.36 51.48
C LYS A 1074 -5.36 49.10 50.53
N ALA A 1075 -5.08 48.59 49.33
CA ALA A 1075 -6.04 47.81 48.56
C ALA A 1075 -6.04 46.35 49.05
N GLY A 1076 -7.17 45.65 48.91
CA GLY A 1076 -7.26 44.21 49.18
C GLY A 1076 -6.79 43.37 47.98
N PRO A 1077 -6.62 42.05 48.15
CA PRO A 1077 -6.33 41.16 47.03
C PRO A 1077 -7.54 41.07 46.09
N VAL A 1078 -7.33 41.31 44.80
CA VAL A 1078 -8.27 40.93 43.74
C VAL A 1078 -8.20 39.42 43.57
N VAL A 1079 -9.35 38.76 43.41
CA VAL A 1079 -9.43 37.31 43.24
C VAL A 1079 -9.32 36.98 41.74
N PRO A 1080 -8.28 36.25 41.29
CA PRO A 1080 -8.25 35.74 39.93
C PRO A 1080 -9.25 34.58 39.82
N GLY A 1081 -10.24 34.71 38.93
CA GLY A 1081 -11.26 33.67 38.71
C GLY A 1081 -12.46 34.07 37.83
N GLU A 1082 -12.77 35.37 37.71
CA GLU A 1082 -13.94 35.82 36.94
C GLU A 1082 -13.72 35.75 35.41
N GLU A 1083 -12.51 36.02 34.89
CA GLU A 1083 -12.23 35.99 33.44
C GLU A 1083 -12.49 34.63 32.78
N ALA A 1084 -12.15 33.53 33.48
CA ALA A 1084 -12.41 32.17 33.03
C ALA A 1084 -13.89 31.78 33.12
N SER A 1085 -14.64 32.38 34.06
CA SER A 1085 -16.09 32.23 34.19
C SER A 1085 -16.82 32.93 33.04
N ASP A 1086 -16.44 34.17 32.73
CA ASP A 1086 -17.09 34.97 31.69
C ASP A 1086 -16.87 34.41 30.28
N LEU A 1087 -15.68 33.89 29.97
CA LEU A 1087 -15.44 33.20 28.69
C LEU A 1087 -16.32 31.95 28.49
N ILE A 1088 -16.68 31.27 29.57
CA ILE A 1088 -17.60 30.11 29.51
C ILE A 1088 -19.07 30.59 29.46
N SER A 1089 -19.42 31.67 30.16
CA SER A 1089 -20.80 32.20 30.19
C SER A 1089 -21.21 32.91 28.89
N GLN A 1090 -20.28 33.61 28.22
CA GLN A 1090 -20.46 34.21 26.90
C GLN A 1090 -20.60 33.16 25.78
N LEU A 1091 -20.10 31.94 25.99
CA LEU A 1091 -20.14 30.83 25.05
C LEU A 1091 -21.17 29.74 25.42
N ASP A 1092 -22.05 30.00 26.41
CA ASP A 1092 -23.14 29.11 26.81
C ASP A 1092 -24.26 29.13 25.76
N PHE A 1093 -24.12 28.26 24.76
CA PHE A 1093 -25.15 27.99 23.75
C PHE A 1093 -26.51 27.59 24.34
N THR A 1094 -26.62 27.10 25.58
CA THR A 1094 -27.92 26.70 26.14
C THR A 1094 -28.89 27.87 26.33
N ARG A 1095 -28.39 29.11 26.32
CA ARG A 1095 -29.23 30.32 26.26
C ARG A 1095 -29.86 30.56 24.88
N TRP A 1096 -29.22 30.08 23.82
CA TRP A 1096 -29.66 30.24 22.43
C TRP A 1096 -30.37 28.99 21.87
N THR A 1097 -30.14 27.81 22.44
CA THR A 1097 -30.74 26.53 21.99
C THR A 1097 -31.93 26.05 22.83
N ARG A 1098 -32.39 26.83 23.82
CA ARG A 1098 -33.62 26.49 24.57
C ARG A 1098 -34.86 26.73 23.70
N ARG A 1099 -35.62 25.66 23.46
CA ARG A 1099 -37.06 25.71 23.20
C ARG A 1099 -37.84 25.67 24.50
#